data_AF-A0A244EJB1-F1
#
_entry.id   AF-A0A244EJB1-F1
#
_cell.length_a   1.000
_cell.length_b   1.000
_cell.length_c   1.000
_cell.angle_alpha   90.00
_cell.angle_beta   90.00
_cell.angle_gamma   90.00
#
_symmetry.space_group_name_H-M   'P 1'
#
loop_
_entity.id
_entity.type
_entity.pdbx_description
1 polymer ?
#
loop_
_entity_poly.entity_id
_entity_poly.type
_entity_poly.pdbx_seq_one_letter_code
_entity_poly.pdbx_strand_id
1 'polypeptide(L)'
;MDASLGVTSFYPLFAASTPVTEQIQYREPDGTLVTLMGMRPTERHARERGEPWTAADQGPGRYLTFPSAYFQNRTYGIEIRDHVPAGKQLIEMILIVNDGTFDGTTFSLFRNSNDEGVRDFGWALNTGFDNPNRGGKPICTAGSRDCKISFDSYWDVPKGQPHRALKMGDVIELSPAQRMERYGDGMHAGEPVPDSLRGKAVVDGAGSRYYSFEQLYVVGQGLVPWYGVAPRLNSAPLPEATLLGGATSLSYNYSEEPMRVFQQMANNIGIVNSKRFVQGRRLFHTSFLDGKHSEHPDDNPVFAAHVGQLGPRFNQERCIACHTLNGRSAMPGIGARLDTMAVLTGAAGSTGANPLPDGTYGANVQQRSRDAGATDLSVSVASYQTSVRTLPDGETVELQKPVYAFKGPVPAQFSVRQASQIVGMGLIEAVDEATILALADPADRDGDGVKGVPNWITNPENGKVHLGRFGWKAAKATMRQQIGDALLKDIGVTSPVFPSRGCQRLDPDCRNATGATAISEAELSRLTDYLSLLAVPAQRSLRSGFPNDTRVSPEHDVNPGQIVRGSALFAQAQCVACHTPQLRTGSAHPFAELRNQTIRPYTNLLLHDMGPGLADTLAEGKAAASMWRTAPLWGLGSLKYVQGSEQNVRLLHDGRARTLMEAILWHGGEAAASRTRFEAMSRDDRAAVIAFLSSL
;
A
#
# COMPACT_ATOMS: atom_id res chain seq x y z
N MET A 1 -23.64 -25.16 3.08
CA MET A 1 -23.55 -23.69 3.10
C MET A 1 -24.85 -23.16 3.66
N ASP A 2 -24.79 -22.13 4.50
CA ASP A 2 -25.98 -21.51 5.09
C ASP A 2 -26.73 -20.71 4.01
N ALA A 3 -28.00 -21.09 3.76
CA ALA A 3 -28.87 -20.43 2.77
C ALA A 3 -29.09 -18.93 3.09
N SER A 4 -28.91 -18.52 4.36
CA SER A 4 -29.01 -17.12 4.78
C SER A 4 -27.96 -16.20 4.14
N LEU A 5 -26.84 -16.75 3.66
CA LEU A 5 -25.82 -15.99 2.93
C LEU A 5 -26.29 -15.61 1.50
N GLY A 6 -27.40 -16.21 1.07
CA GLY A 6 -28.09 -15.95 -0.19
C GLY A 6 -27.25 -16.25 -1.42
N VAL A 7 -26.45 -17.32 -1.37
CA VAL A 7 -25.77 -17.90 -2.52
C VAL A 7 -25.91 -19.43 -2.44
N THR A 8 -26.09 -20.09 -3.58
CA THR A 8 -26.19 -21.55 -3.65
C THR A 8 -24.83 -22.21 -3.80
N SER A 9 -23.88 -21.55 -4.47
CA SER A 9 -22.48 -21.98 -4.59
C SER A 9 -21.56 -20.79 -4.89
N PHE A 10 -20.32 -20.87 -4.40
CA PHE A 10 -19.26 -19.91 -4.73
C PHE A 10 -17.93 -20.67 -4.88
N TYR A 11 -16.95 -20.00 -5.50
CA TYR A 11 -15.61 -20.55 -5.71
C TYR A 11 -14.57 -19.78 -4.90
N PRO A 12 -13.60 -20.47 -4.27
CA PRO A 12 -12.47 -19.78 -3.65
C PRO A 12 -11.70 -19.02 -4.72
N LEU A 13 -11.14 -17.87 -4.37
CA LEU A 13 -10.37 -17.07 -5.31
C LEU A 13 -9.11 -17.78 -5.79
N PHE A 14 -8.41 -18.45 -4.87
CA PHE A 14 -7.21 -19.24 -5.17
C PHE A 14 -7.44 -20.70 -4.79
N ALA A 15 -7.04 -21.61 -5.68
CA ALA A 15 -7.06 -23.04 -5.36
C ALA A 15 -5.95 -23.37 -4.35
N ALA A 16 -6.15 -24.35 -3.47
CA ALA A 16 -5.12 -24.80 -2.53
C ALA A 16 -3.80 -25.22 -3.21
N SER A 17 -3.86 -25.67 -4.47
CA SER A 17 -2.72 -26.05 -5.31
C SER A 17 -2.04 -24.89 -6.02
N THR A 18 -2.43 -23.64 -5.76
CA THR A 18 -1.88 -22.47 -6.44
C THR A 18 -0.38 -22.36 -6.13
N PRO A 19 0.51 -22.40 -7.14
CA PRO A 19 1.94 -22.33 -6.91
C PRO A 19 2.33 -20.95 -6.39
N VAL A 20 3.39 -20.92 -5.56
CA VAL A 20 4.00 -19.64 -5.20
C VAL A 20 4.80 -19.10 -6.38
N THR A 21 4.73 -17.79 -6.62
CA THR A 21 5.48 -17.11 -7.69
C THR A 21 6.97 -16.98 -7.37
N GLU A 22 7.30 -16.96 -6.08
CA GLU A 22 8.63 -16.95 -5.50
C GLU A 22 8.53 -17.47 -4.06
N GLN A 23 9.46 -18.34 -3.66
CA GLN A 23 9.64 -18.66 -2.24
C GLN A 23 10.39 -17.51 -1.58
N ILE A 24 9.98 -17.07 -0.39
CA ILE A 24 10.67 -16.00 0.34
C ILE A 24 11.45 -16.51 1.55
N GLN A 25 11.10 -17.70 2.03
CA GLN A 25 11.78 -18.34 3.15
C GLN A 25 11.53 -19.84 3.15
N TYR A 26 12.55 -20.64 3.45
CA TYR A 26 12.44 -22.10 3.60
C TYR A 26 13.54 -22.64 4.51
N ARG A 27 13.41 -23.91 4.93
CA ARG A 27 14.45 -24.62 5.67
C ARG A 27 15.06 -25.73 4.81
N GLU A 28 16.38 -25.77 4.77
CA GLU A 28 17.13 -26.88 4.16
C GLU A 28 17.08 -28.14 5.05
N PRO A 29 17.41 -29.33 4.52
CA PRO A 29 17.34 -30.58 5.30
C PRO A 29 18.20 -30.61 6.57
N ASP A 30 19.29 -29.84 6.61
CA ASP A 30 20.17 -29.75 7.79
C ASP A 30 19.66 -28.76 8.86
N GLY A 31 18.55 -28.07 8.59
CA GLY A 31 17.94 -27.08 9.49
C GLY A 31 18.27 -25.62 9.14
N THR A 32 19.19 -25.38 8.19
CA THR A 32 19.58 -24.03 7.74
C THR A 32 18.35 -23.25 7.28
N LEU A 33 18.15 -22.05 7.83
CA LEU A 33 17.07 -21.16 7.43
C LEU A 33 17.55 -20.29 6.27
N VAL A 34 16.90 -20.42 5.11
CA VAL A 34 17.17 -19.56 3.95
C VAL A 34 16.07 -18.51 3.85
N THR A 35 16.45 -17.23 3.81
CA THR A 35 15.54 -16.09 3.63
C THR A 35 15.95 -15.31 2.37
N LEU A 36 14.97 -15.01 1.50
CA LEU A 36 15.16 -14.30 0.24
C LEU A 36 14.52 -12.91 0.34
N MET A 37 15.36 -11.89 0.25
CA MET A 37 15.00 -10.51 0.55
C MET A 37 15.21 -9.62 -0.67
N GLY A 38 14.14 -9.05 -1.22
CA GLY A 38 14.18 -8.10 -2.33
C GLY A 38 14.38 -6.65 -1.88
N MET A 39 15.09 -5.89 -2.71
CA MET A 39 15.52 -4.52 -2.42
C MET A 39 15.60 -3.67 -3.68
N ARG A 40 15.68 -2.35 -3.47
CA ARG A 40 15.86 -1.33 -4.50
C ARG A 40 16.72 -0.17 -3.95
N PRO A 41 17.43 0.57 -4.82
CA PRO A 41 18.20 1.74 -4.40
C PRO A 41 17.28 2.88 -3.97
N THR A 42 17.75 3.71 -3.05
CA THR A 42 17.19 5.01 -2.69
C THR A 42 18.00 6.14 -3.34
N GLU A 43 17.47 7.37 -3.36
CA GLU A 43 18.23 8.49 -3.92
C GLU A 43 19.30 9.01 -2.96
N ARG A 44 19.10 8.85 -1.64
CA ARG A 44 19.98 9.28 -0.54
C ARG A 44 19.76 8.43 0.71
N HIS A 45 20.69 8.52 1.67
CA HIS A 45 20.46 8.06 3.04
C HIS A 45 19.41 8.91 3.77
N ALA A 46 18.81 8.35 4.82
CA ALA A 46 17.97 9.10 5.73
C ALA A 46 18.79 10.26 6.33
N ARG A 47 18.22 11.47 6.33
CA ARG A 47 18.81 12.70 6.91
C ARG A 47 20.28 13.00 6.52
N GLU A 48 20.70 12.67 5.30
CA GLU A 48 22.09 12.85 4.79
C GLU A 48 22.47 14.30 4.40
N ARG A 49 21.79 15.33 4.90
CA ARG A 49 22.06 16.74 4.52
C ARG A 49 22.91 17.52 5.54
N GLY A 50 23.32 16.85 6.62
CA GLY A 50 24.24 17.43 7.61
C GLY A 50 23.57 18.33 8.64
N GLU A 51 22.23 18.37 8.68
CA GLU A 51 21.52 19.00 9.78
C GLU A 51 21.73 18.19 11.07
N PRO A 52 21.89 18.87 12.23
CA PRO A 52 21.85 18.19 13.52
C PRO A 52 20.52 17.46 13.69
N TRP A 53 20.54 16.30 14.33
CA TRP A 53 19.33 15.53 14.63
C TRP A 53 18.32 16.26 15.53
N THR A 54 18.77 17.32 16.20
CA THR A 54 17.97 18.24 17.00
C THR A 54 17.18 19.25 16.16
N ALA A 55 17.54 19.42 14.88
CA ALA A 55 16.89 20.34 13.95
C ALA A 55 15.85 19.63 13.06
N ALA A 56 14.93 20.40 12.48
CA ALA A 56 14.05 19.91 11.42
C ALA A 56 14.85 19.59 10.14
N ASP A 57 14.41 18.60 9.38
CA ASP A 57 14.93 18.39 8.03
C ASP A 57 14.62 19.61 7.13
N GLN A 58 15.63 20.19 6.47
CA GLN A 58 15.51 21.47 5.75
C GLN A 58 15.15 21.34 4.26
N GLY A 59 14.95 20.12 3.75
CA GLY A 59 14.50 19.91 2.38
C GLY A 59 13.53 18.73 2.28
N PRO A 60 12.92 18.49 1.10
CA PRO A 60 12.21 17.25 0.89
C PRO A 60 13.23 16.10 1.02
N GLY A 61 13.01 15.20 1.98
CA GLY A 61 13.79 13.97 2.09
C GLY A 61 13.80 13.19 0.76
N ARG A 62 14.81 12.33 0.58
CA ARG A 62 15.01 11.53 -0.64
C ARG A 62 15.40 10.07 -0.33
N TYR A 63 15.02 9.58 0.83
CA TYR A 63 15.29 8.21 1.24
C TYR A 63 14.13 7.29 0.78
N LEU A 64 12.89 7.68 1.02
CA LEU A 64 11.72 6.91 0.59
C LEU A 64 11.34 7.15 -0.89
N THR A 65 12.08 7.96 -1.64
CA THR A 65 11.86 8.22 -3.09
C THR A 65 12.35 7.07 -3.97
N PHE A 66 11.70 6.84 -5.10
CA PHE A 66 12.20 5.94 -6.14
C PHE A 66 13.12 6.74 -7.10
N PRO A 67 14.38 6.35 -7.31
CA PRO A 67 15.28 7.07 -8.20
C PRO A 67 14.83 7.00 -9.67
N SER A 68 15.35 7.86 -10.54
CA SER A 68 15.13 7.72 -11.98
C SER A 68 15.56 6.33 -12.49
N ALA A 69 14.82 5.81 -13.47
CA ALA A 69 14.95 4.48 -14.04
C ALA A 69 14.92 3.32 -13.02
N TYR A 70 14.28 3.49 -11.85
CA TYR A 70 14.16 2.44 -10.81
C TYR A 70 13.60 1.10 -11.31
N PHE A 71 12.87 1.11 -12.43
CA PHE A 71 12.28 -0.07 -13.08
C PHE A 71 13.22 -0.78 -14.07
N GLN A 72 14.47 -0.32 -14.21
CA GLN A 72 15.51 -0.88 -15.07
C GLN A 72 16.79 -1.10 -14.25
N ASN A 73 17.27 -2.35 -14.19
CA ASN A 73 18.59 -2.69 -13.63
C ASN A 73 18.85 -2.19 -12.19
N ARG A 74 17.79 -1.91 -11.42
CA ARG A 74 17.88 -1.30 -10.07
C ARG A 74 17.14 -2.14 -9.04
N THR A 75 16.97 -3.43 -9.28
CA THR A 75 16.41 -4.35 -8.27
C THR A 75 17.37 -5.49 -8.05
N TYR A 76 17.46 -5.89 -6.79
CA TYR A 76 18.41 -6.88 -6.30
C TYR A 76 17.88 -7.42 -4.98
N GLY A 77 18.64 -8.29 -4.34
CA GLY A 77 18.29 -8.79 -3.04
C GLY A 77 19.43 -9.52 -2.37
N ILE A 78 19.16 -10.00 -1.17
CA ILE A 78 20.06 -10.82 -0.38
C ILE A 78 19.40 -12.19 -0.16
N GLU A 79 20.10 -13.26 -0.51
CA GLU A 79 19.83 -14.57 0.09
C GLU A 79 20.64 -14.69 1.38
N ILE A 80 19.94 -14.86 2.50
CA ILE A 80 20.54 -15.07 3.81
C ILE A 80 20.40 -16.55 4.15
N ARG A 81 21.52 -17.24 4.26
CA ARG A 81 21.63 -18.63 4.71
C ARG A 81 22.10 -18.62 6.16
N ASP A 82 21.14 -18.76 7.07
CA ASP A 82 21.39 -18.80 8.50
C ASP A 82 21.50 -20.25 8.98
N HIS A 83 22.73 -20.63 9.31
CA HIS A 83 23.06 -21.98 9.78
C HIS A 83 22.98 -22.11 11.30
N VAL A 84 22.68 -21.05 12.04
CA VAL A 84 22.56 -21.07 13.51
C VAL A 84 21.45 -22.03 13.97
N PRO A 85 20.26 -22.07 13.33
CA PRO A 85 19.26 -23.10 13.61
C PRO A 85 19.73 -24.54 13.36
N ALA A 86 20.71 -24.73 12.49
CA ALA A 86 21.36 -26.02 12.22
C ALA A 86 22.51 -26.34 13.20
N GLY A 87 22.70 -25.51 14.24
CA GLY A 87 23.75 -25.68 15.26
C GLY A 87 25.14 -25.22 14.82
N LYS A 88 25.28 -24.49 13.71
CA LYS A 88 26.56 -23.94 13.25
C LYS A 88 26.73 -22.49 13.71
N GLN A 89 27.94 -21.96 13.61
CA GLN A 89 28.27 -20.56 13.90
C GLN A 89 28.58 -19.85 12.59
N LEU A 90 27.55 -19.73 11.73
CA LEU A 90 27.72 -19.19 10.40
C LEU A 90 26.41 -18.60 9.87
N ILE A 91 26.50 -17.38 9.35
CA ILE A 91 25.51 -16.78 8.47
C ILE A 91 26.22 -16.38 7.19
N GLU A 92 25.72 -16.87 6.05
CA GLU A 92 26.19 -16.46 4.73
C GLU A 92 25.14 -15.57 4.09
N MET A 93 25.58 -14.47 3.46
CA MET A 93 24.72 -13.60 2.69
C MET A 93 25.22 -13.52 1.26
N ILE A 94 24.33 -13.73 0.30
CA ILE A 94 24.62 -13.71 -1.13
C ILE A 94 23.84 -12.57 -1.76
N LEU A 95 24.53 -11.62 -2.38
CA LEU A 95 23.86 -10.54 -3.12
C LEU A 95 23.47 -11.05 -4.51
N ILE A 96 22.18 -10.97 -4.82
CA ILE A 96 21.58 -11.43 -6.07
C ILE A 96 21.04 -10.21 -6.83
N VAL A 97 21.57 -9.95 -8.01
CA VAL A 97 21.11 -8.88 -8.89
C VAL A 97 20.04 -9.44 -9.84
N ASN A 98 18.90 -8.74 -9.99
CA ASN A 98 17.85 -9.21 -10.90
C ASN A 98 18.21 -8.98 -12.38
N ASP A 99 18.85 -7.85 -12.70
CA ASP A 99 19.28 -7.49 -14.05
C ASP A 99 20.58 -6.67 -14.04
N GLY A 100 21.46 -6.91 -15.00
CA GLY A 100 22.69 -6.15 -15.20
C GLY A 100 23.83 -6.56 -14.26
N THR A 101 24.76 -5.62 -14.06
CA THR A 101 25.96 -5.78 -13.22
C THR A 101 26.05 -4.63 -12.23
N PHE A 102 26.26 -4.97 -10.96
CA PHE A 102 26.60 -4.04 -9.90
C PHE A 102 28.09 -4.16 -9.57
N ASP A 103 28.73 -3.02 -9.29
CA ASP A 103 30.15 -2.91 -8.95
C ASP A 103 30.30 -2.14 -7.64
N GLY A 104 31.32 -2.43 -6.85
CA GLY A 104 31.56 -1.77 -5.57
C GLY A 104 30.43 -2.02 -4.56
N THR A 105 29.80 -3.19 -4.61
CA THR A 105 28.71 -3.54 -3.70
C THR A 105 29.26 -3.87 -2.30
N THR A 106 28.75 -3.20 -1.28
CA THR A 106 29.18 -3.41 0.10
C THR A 106 28.00 -3.65 1.03
N PHE A 107 28.31 -4.16 2.21
CA PHE A 107 27.42 -4.29 3.34
C PHE A 107 27.89 -3.34 4.42
N SER A 108 26.98 -2.52 4.92
CA SER A 108 27.25 -1.59 6.01
C SER A 108 26.25 -1.72 7.15
N LEU A 109 26.70 -1.54 8.39
CA LEU A 109 25.80 -1.21 9.49
C LEU A 109 25.60 0.30 9.49
N PHE A 110 24.35 0.70 9.53
CA PHE A 110 23.98 2.09 9.35
C PHE A 110 23.94 2.87 10.67
N ARG A 111 23.81 2.16 11.79
CA ARG A 111 23.95 2.69 13.13
C ARG A 111 25.23 2.12 13.73
N ASN A 112 26.07 2.97 14.31
CA ASN A 112 27.26 2.53 15.02
C ASN A 112 26.83 1.95 16.38
N SER A 113 26.16 0.81 16.33
CA SER A 113 25.37 0.21 17.40
C SER A 113 26.20 -0.16 18.63
N ASN A 114 27.51 -0.38 18.43
CA ASN A 114 28.44 -0.66 19.51
C ASN A 114 28.83 0.58 20.34
N ASP A 115 28.69 1.80 19.81
CA ASP A 115 29.10 3.03 20.48
C ASP A 115 27.93 3.70 21.22
N GLU A 116 28.07 3.81 22.55
CA GLU A 116 26.99 4.30 23.37
C GLU A 116 26.64 5.79 23.19
N GLY A 117 27.62 6.54 22.69
CA GLY A 117 27.53 7.98 22.49
C GLY A 117 27.05 8.38 21.09
N VAL A 118 26.88 7.42 20.17
CA VAL A 118 26.43 7.73 18.81
C VAL A 118 24.94 8.03 18.81
N ARG A 119 24.62 9.26 18.38
CA ARG A 119 23.27 9.80 18.27
C ARG A 119 22.79 9.93 16.82
N ASP A 120 23.72 9.79 15.89
CA ASP A 120 23.54 9.99 14.46
C ASP A 120 23.74 8.65 13.72
N PHE A 121 23.46 8.62 12.42
CA PHE A 121 23.91 7.49 11.60
C PHE A 121 25.44 7.35 11.66
N GLY A 122 25.91 6.12 11.81
CA GLY A 122 27.31 5.82 12.03
C GLY A 122 27.67 4.50 11.37
N TRP A 123 28.81 4.48 10.69
CA TRP A 123 29.25 3.32 9.93
C TRP A 123 30.04 2.39 10.84
N ALA A 124 29.40 1.34 11.34
CA ALA A 124 30.10 0.20 11.89
C ALA A 124 30.14 -0.87 10.80
N LEU A 125 31.33 -1.37 10.44
CA LEU A 125 31.51 -2.39 9.41
C LEU A 125 31.15 -1.93 7.98
N ASN A 126 32.11 -2.01 7.05
CA ASN A 126 31.90 -1.74 5.63
C ASN A 126 32.71 -2.78 4.84
N THR A 127 32.02 -3.82 4.37
CA THR A 127 32.66 -5.01 3.79
C THR A 127 32.05 -5.32 2.42
N GLY A 128 32.87 -5.67 1.44
CA GLY A 128 32.41 -6.03 0.09
C GLY A 128 31.67 -7.36 0.04
N PHE A 129 30.73 -7.50 -0.90
CA PHE A 129 30.24 -8.82 -1.32
C PHE A 129 31.24 -9.40 -2.32
N ASP A 130 32.31 -10.01 -1.81
CA ASP A 130 33.44 -10.44 -2.62
C ASP A 130 33.03 -11.53 -3.63
N ASN A 131 33.51 -11.39 -4.86
CA ASN A 131 33.28 -12.36 -5.93
C ASN A 131 34.61 -13.06 -6.30
N PRO A 132 34.78 -14.35 -5.99
CA PRO A 132 36.02 -15.08 -6.28
C PRO A 132 36.29 -15.19 -7.79
N ASN A 133 35.26 -15.25 -8.62
CA ASN A 133 35.36 -15.30 -10.09
C ASN A 133 35.74 -13.95 -10.71
N ARG A 134 35.86 -12.89 -9.88
CA ARG A 134 36.28 -11.54 -10.27
C ARG A 134 37.50 -11.08 -9.48
N GLY A 135 38.33 -12.02 -9.03
CA GLY A 135 39.56 -11.72 -8.27
C GLY A 135 39.27 -11.12 -6.90
N GLY A 136 38.16 -11.52 -6.26
CA GLY A 136 37.72 -11.00 -4.97
C GLY A 136 37.03 -9.64 -5.03
N LYS A 137 36.85 -9.04 -6.22
CA LYS A 137 36.19 -7.74 -6.35
C LYS A 137 34.68 -7.85 -6.12
N PRO A 138 34.02 -6.82 -5.55
CA PRO A 138 32.59 -6.85 -5.24
C PRO A 138 31.68 -6.57 -6.45
N ILE A 139 31.85 -7.38 -7.50
CA ILE A 139 31.16 -7.28 -8.79
C ILE A 139 30.13 -8.38 -8.89
N CYS A 140 28.85 -8.00 -8.90
CA CYS A 140 27.71 -8.90 -8.87
C CYS A 140 26.93 -8.80 -10.17
N THR A 141 26.78 -9.93 -10.86
CA THR A 141 26.12 -9.99 -12.16
C THR A 141 24.86 -10.84 -12.06
N ALA A 142 23.80 -10.42 -12.76
CA ALA A 142 22.57 -11.19 -12.85
C ALA A 142 22.84 -12.63 -13.31
N GLY A 143 22.18 -13.60 -12.66
CA GLY A 143 22.38 -15.03 -12.91
C GLY A 143 23.56 -15.68 -12.18
N SER A 144 24.41 -14.91 -11.49
CA SER A 144 25.48 -15.43 -10.62
C SER A 144 25.07 -15.42 -9.14
N ARG A 145 25.70 -16.30 -8.35
CA ARG A 145 25.56 -16.40 -6.89
C ARG A 145 26.92 -16.32 -6.19
N ASP A 146 27.88 -15.66 -6.85
CA ASP A 146 29.28 -15.65 -6.44
C ASP A 146 29.62 -14.48 -5.50
N CYS A 147 28.79 -13.45 -5.43
CA CYS A 147 28.94 -12.31 -4.53
C CYS A 147 28.48 -12.66 -3.12
N LYS A 148 29.44 -12.91 -2.22
CA LYS A 148 29.13 -13.43 -0.88
C LYS A 148 29.85 -12.66 0.22
N ILE A 149 29.23 -12.65 1.39
CA ILE A 149 29.83 -12.29 2.67
C ILE A 149 29.41 -13.32 3.70
N SER A 150 30.27 -13.61 4.67
CA SER A 150 29.97 -14.54 5.75
C SER A 150 30.38 -13.96 7.09
N PHE A 151 29.59 -14.26 8.12
CA PHE A 151 29.87 -13.91 9.50
C PHE A 151 29.79 -15.17 10.37
N ASP A 152 30.76 -15.35 11.26
CA ASP A 152 30.88 -16.51 12.15
C ASP A 152 30.73 -16.15 13.64
N SER A 153 30.51 -14.86 13.92
CA SER A 153 30.40 -14.30 15.26
C SER A 153 29.45 -13.10 15.25
N TYR A 154 28.90 -12.78 16.42
CA TYR A 154 28.04 -11.63 16.65
C TYR A 154 28.87 -10.42 17.09
N TRP A 155 28.82 -9.36 16.28
CA TRP A 155 29.66 -8.17 16.41
C TRP A 155 28.96 -6.98 17.10
N ASP A 156 27.63 -7.00 17.21
CA ASP A 156 26.85 -5.94 17.85
C ASP A 156 26.91 -6.08 19.39
N VAL A 157 28.12 -5.88 19.92
CA VAL A 157 28.45 -5.90 21.34
C VAL A 157 28.95 -4.50 21.76
N PRO A 158 28.89 -4.12 23.05
CA PRO A 158 29.40 -2.83 23.49
C PRO A 158 30.84 -2.58 23.02
N LYS A 159 31.14 -1.36 22.58
CA LYS A 159 32.44 -0.97 22.03
C LYS A 159 33.59 -1.40 22.95
N GLY A 160 34.59 -2.06 22.35
CA GLY A 160 35.76 -2.59 23.06
C GLY A 160 35.56 -3.98 23.65
N GLN A 161 34.36 -4.57 23.59
CA GLN A 161 34.14 -5.97 23.91
C GLN A 161 34.43 -6.87 22.70
N PRO A 162 34.93 -8.09 22.92
CA PRO A 162 35.14 -9.05 21.84
C PRO A 162 33.80 -9.52 21.26
N HIS A 163 33.79 -9.88 19.97
CA HIS A 163 32.65 -10.56 19.38
C HIS A 163 32.32 -11.82 20.17
N ARG A 164 31.05 -12.22 20.15
CA ARG A 164 30.57 -13.44 20.81
C ARG A 164 30.03 -14.44 19.78
N ALA A 165 29.72 -15.65 20.24
CA ALA A 165 28.99 -16.64 19.44
C ALA A 165 27.62 -16.09 18.97
N LEU A 166 27.23 -16.45 17.75
CA LEU A 166 25.89 -16.23 17.19
C LEU A 166 24.88 -17.13 17.91
N LYS A 167 23.70 -16.58 18.20
CA LYS A 167 22.57 -17.32 18.80
C LYS A 167 21.24 -16.91 18.18
N MET A 168 20.25 -17.78 18.33
CA MET A 168 18.86 -17.49 17.99
C MET A 168 18.40 -16.18 18.65
N GLY A 169 17.71 -15.33 17.89
CA GLY A 169 17.21 -14.04 18.35
C GLY A 169 18.23 -12.89 18.27
N ASP A 170 19.46 -13.14 17.85
CA ASP A 170 20.42 -12.08 17.53
C ASP A 170 19.87 -11.20 16.40
N VAL A 171 20.10 -9.89 16.50
CA VAL A 171 19.57 -8.90 15.58
C VAL A 171 20.68 -8.41 14.65
N ILE A 172 20.41 -8.44 13.35
CA ILE A 172 21.37 -8.04 12.31
C ILE A 172 20.71 -6.95 11.47
N GLU A 173 21.23 -5.73 11.58
CA GLU A 173 20.87 -4.63 10.68
C GLU A 173 21.48 -4.86 9.30
N LEU A 174 20.67 -4.74 8.25
CA LEU A 174 21.06 -4.92 6.86
C LEU A 174 20.90 -3.61 6.09
N SER A 175 22.00 -3.07 5.56
CA SER A 175 21.98 -1.93 4.63
C SER A 175 23.02 -2.16 3.52
N PRO A 176 22.73 -2.99 2.51
CA PRO A 176 23.64 -3.21 1.38
C PRO A 176 23.74 -1.94 0.55
N ALA A 177 24.95 -1.49 0.25
CA ALA A 177 25.20 -0.42 -0.70
C ALA A 177 25.54 -1.02 -2.07
N GLN A 178 24.73 -0.71 -3.08
CA GLN A 178 24.88 -1.27 -4.42
C GLN A 178 25.15 -0.19 -5.44
N ARG A 179 26.30 -0.19 -6.12
CA ARG A 179 26.54 0.77 -7.21
C ARG A 179 26.29 0.07 -8.53
N MET A 180 25.48 0.66 -9.39
CA MET A 180 25.45 0.21 -10.78
C MET A 180 26.79 0.51 -11.43
N GLU A 181 27.20 -0.36 -12.34
CA GLU A 181 28.39 -0.19 -13.19
C GLU A 181 28.43 1.23 -13.77
N ARG A 182 29.63 1.83 -13.78
CA ARG A 182 29.97 3.14 -14.39
C ARG A 182 30.85 2.87 -15.61
N TYR A 183 30.78 3.72 -16.65
CA TYR A 183 31.24 3.41 -18.02
C TYR A 183 32.66 2.83 -18.11
N GLY A 184 32.75 1.60 -18.64
CA GLY A 184 33.53 1.24 -19.84
C GLY A 184 35.05 1.18 -19.75
N ASP A 185 35.55 0.03 -19.29
CA ASP A 185 36.88 -0.62 -19.52
C ASP A 185 37.36 -1.46 -18.31
N GLY A 186 36.55 -1.53 -17.25
CA GLY A 186 36.95 -2.12 -15.98
C GLY A 186 37.17 -1.08 -14.89
N MET A 187 36.79 0.20 -15.11
CA MET A 187 36.87 1.22 -14.07
C MET A 187 36.11 0.87 -12.80
N HIS A 188 36.86 0.50 -11.77
CA HIS A 188 36.33 0.16 -10.45
C HIS A 188 36.04 1.42 -9.61
N ALA A 189 35.30 1.23 -8.52
CA ALA A 189 35.11 2.25 -7.49
C ALA A 189 36.47 2.83 -7.03
N GLY A 190 36.78 4.07 -7.46
CA GLY A 190 38.05 4.75 -7.15
C GLY A 190 38.87 5.19 -8.37
N GLU A 191 38.51 4.72 -9.57
CA GLU A 191 39.21 5.08 -10.81
C GLU A 191 38.67 6.39 -11.44
N PRO A 192 39.50 7.16 -12.18
CA PRO A 192 39.09 8.44 -12.77
C PRO A 192 38.04 8.26 -13.87
N VAL A 193 36.81 8.70 -13.61
CA VAL A 193 35.71 8.70 -14.60
C VAL A 193 35.65 10.05 -15.32
N PRO A 194 35.48 10.10 -16.66
CA PRO A 194 35.23 11.36 -17.37
C PRO A 194 34.09 12.16 -16.73
N ASP A 195 34.25 13.48 -16.63
CA ASP A 195 33.26 14.35 -15.96
C ASP A 195 31.85 14.24 -16.55
N SER A 196 31.74 13.98 -17.85
CA SER A 196 30.46 13.77 -18.55
C SER A 196 29.69 12.51 -18.12
N LEU A 197 30.39 11.56 -17.52
CA LEU A 197 29.89 10.25 -17.10
C LEU A 197 29.85 10.08 -15.57
N ARG A 198 30.38 11.06 -14.83
CA ARG A 198 30.41 11.03 -13.37
C ARG A 198 28.99 10.92 -12.79
N GLY A 199 28.75 9.83 -12.04
CA GLY A 199 27.47 9.59 -11.36
C GLY A 199 26.37 8.96 -12.22
N LYS A 200 26.62 8.65 -13.49
CA LYS A 200 25.70 7.96 -14.40
C LYS A 200 25.99 6.46 -14.47
N ALA A 201 24.95 5.65 -14.61
CA ALA A 201 25.02 4.21 -14.84
C ALA A 201 25.24 3.91 -16.33
N VAL A 202 26.05 2.90 -16.66
CA VAL A 202 26.31 2.49 -18.06
C VAL A 202 25.06 2.01 -18.76
N VAL A 203 24.27 1.25 -18.01
CA VAL A 203 23.17 0.44 -18.55
C VAL A 203 22.04 1.28 -19.13
N ASP A 204 21.87 2.52 -18.68
CA ASP A 204 20.77 3.41 -19.12
C ASP A 204 21.07 4.92 -19.02
N GLY A 205 22.26 5.32 -18.56
CA GLY A 205 22.64 6.74 -18.44
C GLY A 205 21.99 7.48 -17.27
N ALA A 206 21.06 6.87 -16.53
CA ALA A 206 20.46 7.46 -15.34
C ALA A 206 21.40 7.34 -14.12
N GLY A 207 21.04 7.93 -12.97
CA GLY A 207 21.94 7.99 -11.81
C GLY A 207 22.34 6.60 -11.25
N SER A 208 23.63 6.39 -10.94
CA SER A 208 24.24 5.13 -10.45
C SER A 208 23.90 4.74 -8.98
N ARG A 209 23.21 5.63 -8.25
CA ARG A 209 22.74 5.57 -6.84
C ARG A 209 23.14 4.32 -6.01
N TYR A 210 23.88 4.54 -4.92
CA TYR A 210 24.38 3.46 -4.06
C TYR A 210 23.60 3.22 -2.76
N TYR A 211 22.63 4.06 -2.48
CA TYR A 211 21.88 4.06 -1.23
C TYR A 211 20.81 2.97 -1.24
N SER A 212 20.47 2.41 -0.08
CA SER A 212 19.38 1.44 0.08
C SER A 212 18.67 1.61 1.43
N PHE A 213 17.69 0.76 1.69
CA PHE A 213 16.95 0.76 2.95
C PHE A 213 17.66 -0.02 4.05
N GLU A 214 17.46 0.45 5.28
CA GLU A 214 17.71 -0.30 6.51
C GLU A 214 16.63 -1.36 6.71
N GLN A 215 17.07 -2.59 6.91
CA GLN A 215 16.22 -3.75 7.12
C GLN A 215 16.75 -4.55 8.31
N LEU A 216 15.87 -5.29 8.99
CA LEU A 216 16.24 -6.00 10.21
C LEU A 216 16.04 -7.50 10.00
N TYR A 217 17.11 -8.26 10.21
CA TYR A 217 17.08 -9.72 10.23
C TYR A 217 17.24 -10.22 11.67
N VAL A 218 16.42 -11.18 12.07
CA VAL A 218 16.54 -11.86 13.36
C VAL A 218 16.98 -13.29 13.13
N VAL A 219 18.12 -13.66 13.74
CA VAL A 219 18.73 -14.99 13.61
C VAL A 219 17.73 -16.07 14.02
N GLY A 220 17.47 -16.96 13.07
CA GLY A 220 16.56 -18.10 13.16
C GLY A 220 15.09 -17.78 12.90
N GLN A 221 14.76 -16.52 12.62
CA GLN A 221 13.42 -16.04 12.33
C GLN A 221 13.27 -15.49 10.91
N GLY A 222 14.21 -14.66 10.45
CA GLY A 222 14.09 -13.97 9.15
C GLY A 222 13.95 -12.46 9.26
N LEU A 223 13.41 -11.83 8.21
CA LEU A 223 13.16 -10.39 8.21
C LEU A 223 11.98 -10.00 9.08
N VAL A 224 12.14 -8.89 9.77
CA VAL A 224 11.10 -8.31 10.61
C VAL A 224 11.02 -6.79 10.40
N PRO A 225 9.80 -6.21 10.45
CA PRO A 225 9.65 -4.77 10.60
C PRO A 225 10.26 -4.31 11.92
N TRP A 226 10.79 -3.09 11.97
CA TRP A 226 11.57 -2.62 13.11
C TRP A 226 11.26 -1.17 13.50
N TYR A 227 11.68 -0.81 14.72
CA TYR A 227 11.65 0.55 15.25
C TYR A 227 12.89 0.79 16.12
N GLY A 228 13.21 2.05 16.35
CA GLY A 228 14.32 2.46 17.20
C GLY A 228 13.93 2.46 18.68
N VAL A 229 14.76 1.85 19.54
CA VAL A 229 14.60 1.82 21.01
C VAL A 229 15.67 2.62 21.73
N ALA A 230 15.33 3.08 22.93
CA ALA A 230 16.21 3.89 23.77
C ALA A 230 17.41 3.04 24.25
N PRO A 231 18.56 3.66 24.58
CA PRO A 231 18.83 5.11 24.58
C PRO A 231 19.40 5.67 23.26
N ARG A 232 19.62 4.86 22.22
CA ARG A 232 20.42 5.23 21.02
C ARG A 232 19.72 4.97 19.69
N LEU A 233 18.38 4.96 19.69
CA LEU A 233 17.60 4.55 18.54
C LEU A 233 18.10 3.20 17.96
N ASN A 234 18.45 2.22 18.81
CA ASN A 234 18.91 0.92 18.32
C ASN A 234 17.75 0.18 17.62
N SER A 235 18.00 -0.51 16.51
CA SER A 235 16.91 -1.20 15.81
C SER A 235 16.47 -2.44 16.59
N ALA A 236 15.19 -2.48 16.92
CA ALA A 236 14.55 -3.63 17.54
C ALA A 236 13.33 -4.07 16.71
N PRO A 237 13.00 -5.37 16.71
CA PRO A 237 11.79 -5.87 16.08
C PRO A 237 10.56 -5.13 16.60
N LEU A 238 9.67 -4.73 15.69
CA LEU A 238 8.35 -4.23 16.08
C LEU A 238 7.55 -5.37 16.72
N PRO A 239 6.85 -5.13 17.85
CA PRO A 239 5.95 -6.10 18.44
C PRO A 239 4.84 -6.51 17.47
N GLU A 240 4.43 -7.78 17.49
CA GLU A 240 3.43 -8.29 16.55
C GLU A 240 2.13 -7.48 16.56
N ALA A 241 1.72 -6.96 17.73
CA ALA A 241 0.52 -6.15 17.89
C ALA A 241 0.51 -4.86 17.05
N THR A 242 1.66 -4.33 16.66
CA THR A 242 1.76 -3.12 15.82
C THR A 242 1.77 -3.43 14.33
N LEU A 243 1.93 -4.70 13.95
CA LEU A 243 2.04 -5.13 12.56
C LEU A 243 0.64 -5.18 11.91
N LEU A 244 0.21 -4.06 11.34
CA LEU A 244 -1.08 -3.95 10.65
C LEU A 244 -1.18 -4.87 9.41
N GLY A 245 -0.06 -5.07 8.70
CA GLY A 245 0.05 -5.97 7.55
C GLY A 245 0.75 -7.30 7.86
N GLY A 246 0.93 -7.67 9.14
CA GLY A 246 1.77 -8.81 9.50
C GLY A 246 3.23 -8.58 9.10
N ALA A 247 3.92 -9.60 8.57
CA ALA A 247 5.31 -9.48 8.15
C ALA A 247 5.52 -8.52 6.96
N THR A 248 4.44 -8.14 6.25
CA THR A 248 4.50 -7.15 5.17
C THR A 248 4.50 -5.71 5.67
N SER A 249 4.31 -5.48 6.97
CA SER A 249 4.23 -4.13 7.55
C SER A 249 5.54 -3.36 7.35
N LEU A 250 5.45 -2.05 7.11
CA LEU A 250 6.63 -1.19 7.08
C LEU A 250 7.15 -0.94 8.50
N SER A 251 8.48 -0.92 8.62
CA SER A 251 9.18 -0.36 9.78
C SER A 251 8.78 1.09 10.03
N TYR A 252 9.05 1.57 11.23
CA TYR A 252 8.89 2.99 11.55
C TYR A 252 9.80 3.85 10.66
N ASN A 253 9.26 4.96 10.17
CA ASN A 253 9.97 5.87 9.28
C ASN A 253 10.88 6.84 10.06
N TYR A 254 12.19 6.78 9.84
CA TYR A 254 13.13 7.70 10.48
C TYR A 254 13.74 8.73 9.52
N SER A 255 13.22 8.83 8.28
CA SER A 255 13.73 9.77 7.27
C SER A 255 13.00 11.12 7.22
N GLU A 256 12.01 11.36 8.10
CA GLU A 256 11.09 12.50 8.04
C GLU A 256 10.29 12.61 6.72
N GLU A 257 10.08 11.51 6.00
CA GLU A 257 9.24 11.45 4.79
C GLU A 257 7.89 10.71 4.97
N PRO A 258 7.05 11.04 5.96
CA PRO A 258 5.81 10.30 6.22
C PRO A 258 4.81 10.37 5.05
N MET A 259 4.94 11.35 4.15
CA MET A 259 4.11 11.46 2.94
C MET A 259 4.35 10.34 1.92
N ARG A 260 5.45 9.58 2.04
CA ARG A 260 5.82 8.51 1.10
C ARG A 260 5.52 7.10 1.60
N VAL A 261 4.96 6.98 2.81
CA VAL A 261 4.78 5.69 3.48
C VAL A 261 3.89 4.73 2.68
N PHE A 262 2.92 5.23 1.90
CA PHE A 262 2.05 4.39 1.09
C PHE A 262 2.64 3.90 -0.24
N GLN A 263 3.88 4.29 -0.56
CA GLN A 263 4.52 3.95 -1.84
C GLN A 263 5.46 2.75 -1.75
N GLN A 264 5.71 2.23 -0.54
CA GLN A 264 6.79 1.30 -0.28
C GLN A 264 6.39 -0.18 -0.47
N MET A 265 7.39 -1.01 -0.76
CA MET A 265 7.26 -2.47 -0.94
C MET A 265 7.01 -3.17 0.40
N ALA A 266 6.31 -4.31 0.37
CA ALA A 266 6.21 -5.21 1.52
C ALA A 266 7.58 -5.47 2.15
N ASN A 267 7.68 -5.44 3.48
CA ASN A 267 8.97 -5.59 4.16
C ASN A 267 9.63 -6.96 3.93
N ASN A 268 8.82 -8.01 3.74
CA ASN A 268 9.26 -9.37 3.43
C ASN A 268 9.26 -9.69 1.92
N ILE A 269 9.29 -8.67 1.05
CA ILE A 269 9.24 -8.88 -0.41
C ILE A 269 10.39 -9.76 -0.90
N GLY A 270 10.10 -10.71 -1.80
CA GLY A 270 11.10 -11.55 -2.46
C GLY A 270 11.97 -10.80 -3.47
N ILE A 271 13.09 -11.43 -3.85
CA ILE A 271 14.10 -10.85 -4.74
C ILE A 271 13.51 -10.58 -6.12
N VAL A 272 12.87 -11.58 -6.73
CA VAL A 272 12.24 -11.45 -8.06
C VAL A 272 10.97 -10.59 -7.98
N ASN A 273 10.22 -10.68 -6.88
CA ASN A 273 9.02 -9.89 -6.64
C ASN A 273 9.30 -8.40 -6.51
N SER A 274 10.47 -7.98 -6.01
CA SER A 274 10.88 -6.57 -6.03
C SER A 274 10.96 -5.99 -7.46
N LYS A 275 11.43 -6.78 -8.43
CA LYS A 275 11.43 -6.41 -9.86
C LYS A 275 10.00 -6.29 -10.40
N ARG A 276 9.14 -7.26 -10.09
CA ARG A 276 7.72 -7.24 -10.50
C ARG A 276 7.01 -6.00 -9.97
N PHE A 277 7.24 -5.67 -8.70
CA PHE A 277 6.70 -4.47 -8.05
C PHE A 277 7.08 -3.18 -8.79
N VAL A 278 8.38 -2.95 -9.04
CA VAL A 278 8.80 -1.70 -9.70
C VAL A 278 8.32 -1.60 -11.15
N GLN A 279 8.18 -2.74 -11.83
CA GLN A 279 7.67 -2.79 -13.19
C GLN A 279 6.18 -2.47 -13.26
N GLY A 280 5.39 -2.92 -12.29
CA GLY A 280 3.99 -2.52 -12.15
C GLY A 280 3.84 -1.05 -11.77
N ARG A 281 4.68 -0.58 -10.83
CA ARG A 281 4.73 0.84 -10.44
C ARG A 281 4.98 1.75 -11.65
N ARG A 282 5.90 1.38 -12.55
CA ARG A 282 6.17 2.12 -13.79
C ARG A 282 4.88 2.40 -14.57
N LEU A 283 4.08 1.36 -14.81
CA LEU A 283 2.83 1.49 -15.56
C LEU A 283 1.78 2.30 -14.77
N PHE A 284 1.67 2.08 -13.46
CA PHE A 284 0.74 2.83 -12.60
C PHE A 284 0.95 4.36 -12.64
N HIS A 285 2.19 4.79 -12.87
CA HIS A 285 2.61 6.19 -12.97
C HIS A 285 2.68 6.73 -14.42
N THR A 286 2.53 5.88 -15.43
CA THR A 286 2.62 6.24 -16.85
C THR A 286 1.32 6.90 -17.33
N SER A 287 1.41 8.03 -18.05
CA SER A 287 0.26 8.57 -18.77
C SER A 287 -0.03 7.76 -20.03
N PHE A 288 -1.28 7.37 -20.20
CA PHE A 288 -1.75 6.73 -21.44
C PHE A 288 -1.94 7.74 -22.59
N LEU A 289 -1.74 9.05 -22.35
CA LEU A 289 -1.75 10.05 -23.41
C LEU A 289 -0.41 10.11 -24.13
N ASP A 290 0.67 10.30 -23.38
CA ASP A 290 1.99 10.65 -23.91
C ASP A 290 3.12 9.70 -23.45
N GLY A 291 2.78 8.65 -22.68
CA GLY A 291 3.73 7.67 -22.16
C GLY A 291 4.69 8.22 -21.10
N LYS A 292 4.55 9.49 -20.65
CA LYS A 292 5.47 10.07 -19.65
C LYS A 292 5.18 9.53 -18.26
N HIS A 293 6.24 9.25 -17.52
CA HIS A 293 6.17 8.85 -16.12
C HIS A 293 5.93 10.07 -15.21
N SER A 294 5.15 9.93 -14.13
CA SER A 294 4.80 11.08 -13.27
C SER A 294 5.93 11.51 -12.33
N GLU A 295 6.89 10.62 -12.08
CA GLU A 295 8.09 10.87 -11.29
C GLU A 295 9.26 11.03 -12.24
N HIS A 296 10.15 11.99 -11.99
CA HIS A 296 11.29 12.32 -12.86
C HIS A 296 10.92 12.37 -14.36
N PRO A 297 9.91 13.15 -14.78
CA PRO A 297 9.38 13.10 -16.15
C PRO A 297 10.40 13.45 -17.23
N ASP A 298 11.47 14.18 -16.88
CA ASP A 298 12.55 14.55 -17.79
C ASP A 298 13.67 13.49 -17.85
N ASP A 299 13.82 12.66 -16.81
CA ASP A 299 14.85 11.62 -16.75
C ASP A 299 14.30 10.22 -17.12
N ASN A 300 13.06 9.93 -16.73
CA ASN A 300 12.45 8.62 -16.96
C ASN A 300 12.03 8.48 -18.43
N PRO A 301 12.42 7.37 -19.10
CA PRO A 301 12.08 7.17 -20.50
C PRO A 301 10.57 7.07 -20.71
N VAL A 302 10.09 7.74 -21.77
CA VAL A 302 8.72 7.59 -22.27
C VAL A 302 8.42 6.12 -22.52
N PHE A 303 7.31 5.63 -21.99
CA PHE A 303 6.84 4.29 -22.27
C PHE A 303 6.07 4.27 -23.59
N ALA A 304 6.81 4.19 -24.70
CA ALA A 304 6.29 4.36 -26.06
C ALA A 304 5.06 3.49 -26.39
N ALA A 305 4.97 2.28 -25.83
CA ALA A 305 3.84 1.37 -26.01
C ALA A 305 2.49 1.96 -25.55
N HIS A 306 2.50 2.93 -24.64
CA HIS A 306 1.29 3.52 -24.07
C HIS A 306 0.99 4.95 -24.54
N VAL A 307 1.75 5.47 -25.52
CA VAL A 307 1.42 6.75 -26.17
C VAL A 307 0.10 6.60 -26.93
N GLY A 308 -0.82 7.54 -26.74
CA GLY A 308 -2.09 7.62 -27.46
C GLY A 308 -3.15 6.59 -27.08
N GLN A 309 -2.90 5.74 -26.08
CA GLN A 309 -3.82 4.69 -25.60
C GLN A 309 -5.00 5.22 -24.77
N LEU A 310 -4.91 6.46 -24.29
CA LEU A 310 -5.96 7.12 -23.50
C LEU A 310 -7.30 7.11 -24.23
N GLY A 311 -8.37 6.79 -23.50
CA GLY A 311 -9.73 6.79 -24.04
C GLY A 311 -10.16 8.16 -24.57
N PRO A 312 -11.14 8.21 -25.50
CA PRO A 312 -11.66 9.47 -26.03
C PRO A 312 -12.29 10.34 -24.94
N ARG A 313 -12.90 9.71 -23.94
CA ARG A 313 -13.29 10.32 -22.66
C ARG A 313 -12.62 9.59 -21.50
N PHE A 314 -12.31 10.33 -20.46
CA PHE A 314 -11.56 9.86 -19.29
C PHE A 314 -11.77 10.82 -18.10
N ASN A 315 -11.29 10.44 -16.92
CA ASN A 315 -11.20 11.28 -15.72
C ASN A 315 -9.76 11.77 -15.54
N GLN A 316 -8.79 10.84 -15.53
CA GLN A 316 -7.35 11.14 -15.50
C GLN A 316 -6.58 10.29 -16.50
N GLU A 317 -5.34 10.70 -16.81
CA GLU A 317 -4.51 10.02 -17.81
C GLU A 317 -3.68 8.86 -17.25
N ARG A 318 -3.62 8.72 -15.92
CA ARG A 318 -2.77 7.76 -15.19
C ARG A 318 -3.39 7.40 -13.84
N CYS A 319 -3.11 6.20 -13.35
CA CYS A 319 -3.72 5.67 -12.13
C CYS A 319 -3.38 6.51 -10.89
N ILE A 320 -2.12 6.91 -10.75
CA ILE A 320 -1.62 7.71 -9.61
C ILE A 320 -2.28 9.09 -9.49
N ALA A 321 -2.90 9.63 -10.55
CA ALA A 321 -3.53 10.95 -10.51
C ALA A 321 -4.83 10.97 -9.68
N CYS A 322 -5.57 9.85 -9.65
CA CYS A 322 -6.69 9.68 -8.71
C CYS A 322 -6.20 9.19 -7.34
N HIS A 323 -5.19 8.32 -7.32
CA HIS A 323 -4.59 7.76 -6.11
C HIS A 323 -3.33 8.53 -5.69
N THR A 324 -3.44 9.83 -5.41
CA THR A 324 -2.28 10.70 -5.12
C THR A 324 -1.39 10.10 -4.04
N LEU A 325 -0.12 9.82 -4.39
CA LEU A 325 0.86 9.14 -3.51
C LEU A 325 0.33 7.82 -2.91
N ASN A 326 -0.47 7.07 -3.68
CA ASN A 326 -1.21 5.87 -3.25
C ASN A 326 -2.25 6.09 -2.14
N GLY A 327 -2.50 7.36 -1.80
CA GLY A 327 -3.54 7.79 -0.88
C GLY A 327 -4.88 7.96 -1.59
N ARG A 328 -5.72 8.76 -0.96
CA ARG A 328 -7.07 9.07 -1.46
C ARG A 328 -7.04 10.24 -2.44
N SER A 329 -8.04 10.30 -3.30
CA SER A 329 -8.24 11.48 -4.15
C SER A 329 -8.50 12.71 -3.29
N ALA A 330 -7.94 13.85 -3.69
CA ALA A 330 -8.30 15.14 -3.10
C ALA A 330 -9.75 15.49 -3.45
N MET A 331 -10.47 16.16 -2.53
CA MET A 331 -11.78 16.73 -2.82
C MET A 331 -11.59 18.12 -3.43
N PRO A 332 -11.98 18.35 -4.69
CA PRO A 332 -11.89 19.67 -5.33
C PRO A 332 -12.74 20.72 -4.62
N GLY A 333 -12.39 21.99 -4.81
CA GLY A 333 -13.20 23.11 -4.33
C GLY A 333 -14.57 23.19 -5.01
N ILE A 334 -15.48 23.98 -4.43
CA ILE A 334 -16.82 24.21 -5.02
C ILE A 334 -16.68 24.71 -6.46
N GLY A 335 -17.49 24.15 -7.36
CA GLY A 335 -17.50 24.44 -8.79
C GLY A 335 -16.40 23.76 -9.60
N ALA A 336 -15.35 23.23 -8.96
CA ALA A 336 -14.31 22.48 -9.64
C ALA A 336 -14.78 21.06 -10.01
N ARG A 337 -14.23 20.53 -11.10
CA ARG A 337 -14.53 19.21 -11.62
C ARG A 337 -14.07 18.10 -10.67
N LEU A 338 -14.87 17.06 -10.51
CA LEU A 338 -14.59 15.89 -9.66
C LEU A 338 -13.80 14.78 -10.38
N ASP A 339 -12.89 15.13 -11.29
CA ASP A 339 -12.24 14.16 -12.18
C ASP A 339 -11.10 13.37 -11.53
N THR A 340 -10.87 13.52 -10.23
CA THR A 340 -10.05 12.60 -9.41
C THR A 340 -10.92 11.59 -8.65
N MET A 341 -12.24 11.71 -8.73
CA MET A 341 -13.23 10.85 -8.10
C MET A 341 -14.05 10.13 -9.17
N ALA A 342 -14.62 8.98 -8.82
CA ALA A 342 -15.54 8.25 -9.68
C ALA A 342 -16.98 8.73 -9.42
N VAL A 343 -17.72 9.07 -10.49
CA VAL A 343 -19.16 9.31 -10.42
C VAL A 343 -19.84 8.17 -11.18
N LEU A 344 -20.30 7.16 -10.46
CA LEU A 344 -21.02 6.03 -11.06
C LEU A 344 -22.46 6.42 -11.35
N THR A 345 -23.04 5.85 -12.40
CA THR A 345 -24.37 6.22 -12.90
C THR A 345 -25.19 4.99 -13.30
N GLY A 346 -26.50 5.09 -13.23
CA GLY A 346 -27.44 4.06 -13.68
C GLY A 346 -28.79 4.65 -14.09
N ALA A 347 -29.52 3.90 -14.93
CA ALA A 347 -30.87 4.27 -15.34
C ALA A 347 -31.89 4.08 -14.21
N ALA A 348 -33.09 4.67 -14.35
CA ALA A 348 -34.13 4.67 -13.30
C ALA A 348 -34.58 3.26 -12.86
N GLY A 349 -34.55 2.27 -13.76
CA GLY A 349 -34.87 0.87 -13.48
C GLY A 349 -33.66 0.00 -13.12
N SER A 350 -32.46 0.58 -13.00
CA SER A 350 -31.26 -0.15 -12.62
C SER A 350 -31.41 -0.72 -11.21
N THR A 351 -31.03 -1.99 -11.04
CA THR A 351 -30.99 -2.67 -9.75
C THR A 351 -29.61 -3.27 -9.54
N GLY A 352 -29.28 -3.64 -8.30
CA GLY A 352 -27.97 -4.25 -8.03
C GLY A 352 -27.77 -5.58 -8.77
N ALA A 353 -28.84 -6.39 -8.93
CA ALA A 353 -28.79 -7.67 -9.65
C ALA A 353 -28.89 -7.52 -11.18
N ASN A 354 -29.55 -6.47 -11.66
CA ASN A 354 -29.68 -6.14 -13.08
C ASN A 354 -29.28 -4.68 -13.30
N PRO A 355 -27.97 -4.39 -13.39
CA PRO A 355 -27.49 -3.03 -13.58
C PRO A 355 -27.83 -2.56 -14.99
N LEU A 356 -28.47 -1.39 -15.09
CA LEU A 356 -28.79 -0.75 -16.38
C LEU A 356 -27.96 0.53 -16.52
N PRO A 357 -27.20 0.69 -17.63
CA PRO A 357 -26.36 1.86 -17.85
C PRO A 357 -27.20 3.13 -18.00
N ASP A 358 -26.69 4.28 -17.57
CA ASP A 358 -27.29 5.57 -17.90
C ASP A 358 -27.16 5.84 -19.41
N GLY A 359 -28.21 6.38 -20.05
CA GLY A 359 -28.22 6.59 -21.50
C GLY A 359 -27.21 7.63 -22.01
N THR A 360 -26.82 8.59 -21.16
CA THR A 360 -25.81 9.59 -21.50
C THR A 360 -24.42 9.10 -21.08
N TYR A 361 -24.29 8.68 -19.83
CA TYR A 361 -23.00 8.44 -19.19
C TYR A 361 -22.52 7.00 -19.26
N GLY A 362 -23.38 6.01 -19.47
CA GLY A 362 -23.05 4.60 -19.26
C GLY A 362 -23.01 4.25 -17.77
N ALA A 363 -22.06 3.41 -17.36
CA ALA A 363 -21.90 2.99 -15.96
C ALA A 363 -21.22 4.06 -15.07
N ASN A 364 -20.58 5.07 -15.65
CA ASN A 364 -19.95 6.17 -14.92
C ASN A 364 -19.71 7.41 -15.80
N VAL A 365 -19.61 8.57 -15.18
CA VAL A 365 -19.19 9.79 -15.87
C VAL A 365 -17.68 9.78 -16.14
N GLN A 366 -17.31 9.96 -17.40
CA GLN A 366 -15.95 10.29 -17.85
C GLN A 366 -15.88 11.78 -18.20
N GLN A 367 -15.32 12.57 -17.28
CA GLN A 367 -15.55 14.00 -17.17
C GLN A 367 -14.67 14.87 -18.09
N ARG A 368 -13.67 14.28 -18.74
CA ARG A 368 -12.80 14.90 -19.75
C ARG A 368 -13.00 14.28 -21.12
N SER A 369 -12.55 14.99 -22.15
CA SER A 369 -12.55 14.54 -23.53
C SER A 369 -11.21 14.90 -24.19
N ARG A 370 -10.73 14.01 -25.07
CA ARG A 370 -9.59 14.30 -25.97
C ARG A 370 -9.98 15.28 -27.08
N ASP A 371 -11.25 15.30 -27.45
CA ASP A 371 -11.81 16.27 -28.39
C ASP A 371 -12.26 17.52 -27.63
N ALA A 372 -11.66 18.66 -27.94
CA ALA A 372 -11.96 19.96 -27.36
C ALA A 372 -13.36 20.49 -27.73
N GLY A 373 -13.97 19.98 -28.80
CA GLY A 373 -15.34 20.32 -29.22
C GLY A 373 -16.43 19.46 -28.57
N ALA A 374 -16.05 18.42 -27.80
CA ALA A 374 -17.01 17.50 -27.20
C ALA A 374 -17.82 18.18 -26.08
N THR A 375 -19.10 17.77 -25.95
CA THR A 375 -19.98 18.26 -24.88
C THR A 375 -19.34 18.08 -23.50
N ASP A 376 -19.40 19.12 -22.67
CA ASP A 376 -18.96 19.07 -21.28
C ASP A 376 -19.95 18.24 -20.46
N LEU A 377 -19.47 17.13 -19.92
CA LEU A 377 -20.23 16.17 -19.13
C LEU A 377 -19.76 16.16 -17.67
N SER A 378 -18.97 17.15 -17.27
CA SER A 378 -18.35 17.18 -15.95
C SER A 378 -19.34 17.33 -14.80
N VAL A 379 -18.90 16.86 -13.63
CA VAL A 379 -19.62 16.95 -12.37
C VAL A 379 -18.79 17.79 -11.40
N SER A 380 -19.45 18.63 -10.63
CA SER A 380 -18.82 19.44 -9.59
C SER A 380 -19.63 19.42 -8.30
N VAL A 381 -19.02 19.83 -7.20
CA VAL A 381 -19.77 20.18 -5.98
C VAL A 381 -20.29 21.60 -6.14
N ALA A 382 -21.60 21.78 -6.14
CA ALA A 382 -22.26 23.07 -6.23
C ALA A 382 -22.28 23.80 -4.88
N SER A 383 -22.53 23.06 -3.80
CA SER A 383 -22.59 23.57 -2.43
C SER A 383 -22.53 22.42 -1.43
N TYR A 384 -22.53 22.74 -0.14
CA TYR A 384 -22.69 21.77 0.93
C TYR A 384 -23.95 22.09 1.73
N GLN A 385 -24.76 21.08 2.00
CA GLN A 385 -25.79 21.15 3.03
C GLN A 385 -25.14 20.84 4.38
N THR A 386 -25.23 21.78 5.32
CA THR A 386 -24.66 21.61 6.65
C THR A 386 -25.74 21.28 7.68
N SER A 387 -25.33 20.58 8.73
CA SER A 387 -26.15 20.31 9.91
C SER A 387 -25.25 20.33 11.13
N VAL A 388 -25.75 20.84 12.26
CA VAL A 388 -24.99 20.87 13.51
C VAL A 388 -25.51 19.77 14.42
N ARG A 389 -24.57 19.04 15.01
CA ARG A 389 -24.85 18.02 16.00
C ARG A 389 -24.26 18.43 17.35
N THR A 390 -25.12 18.53 18.36
CA THR A 390 -24.73 18.84 19.73
C THR A 390 -24.55 17.55 20.52
N LEU A 391 -23.36 17.33 21.06
CA LEU A 391 -23.02 16.20 21.91
C LEU A 391 -23.56 16.41 23.34
N PRO A 392 -23.71 15.35 24.16
CA PRO A 392 -24.25 15.44 25.51
C PRO A 392 -23.52 16.41 26.46
N ASP A 393 -22.23 16.67 26.22
CA ASP A 393 -21.42 17.63 26.99
C ASP A 393 -21.44 19.06 26.42
N GLY A 394 -22.27 19.30 25.39
CA GLY A 394 -22.44 20.61 24.76
C GLY A 394 -21.46 20.89 23.61
N GLU A 395 -20.48 20.03 23.34
CA GLU A 395 -19.63 20.17 22.15
C GLU A 395 -20.49 20.12 20.87
N THR A 396 -20.28 21.04 19.93
CA THR A 396 -20.98 21.06 18.66
C THR A 396 -20.06 20.65 17.52
N VAL A 397 -20.56 19.78 16.64
CA VAL A 397 -19.84 19.35 15.44
C VAL A 397 -20.72 19.61 14.22
N GLU A 398 -20.19 20.38 13.27
CA GLU A 398 -20.84 20.61 11.98
C GLU A 398 -20.54 19.44 11.03
N LEU A 399 -21.60 18.82 10.52
CA LEU A 399 -21.56 17.83 9.45
C LEU A 399 -21.97 18.48 8.14
N GLN A 400 -21.37 18.03 7.03
CA GLN A 400 -21.69 18.52 5.69
C GLN A 400 -22.00 17.36 4.74
N LYS A 401 -22.92 17.61 3.80
CA LYS A 401 -23.24 16.71 2.68
C LYS A 401 -23.11 17.47 1.36
N PRO A 402 -22.33 16.97 0.39
CA PRO A 402 -22.17 17.65 -0.89
C PRO A 402 -23.46 17.65 -1.71
N VAL A 403 -23.73 18.76 -2.40
CA VAL A 403 -24.74 18.88 -3.44
C VAL A 403 -24.02 18.95 -4.77
N TYR A 404 -24.31 18.03 -5.68
CA TYR A 404 -23.61 17.92 -6.96
C TYR A 404 -24.34 18.66 -8.08
N ALA A 405 -23.58 19.24 -9.01
CA ALA A 405 -24.07 19.79 -10.26
C ALA A 405 -23.51 18.99 -11.44
N PHE A 406 -24.38 18.65 -12.38
CA PHE A 406 -24.04 17.99 -13.64
C PHE A 406 -24.11 19.02 -14.77
N LYS A 407 -23.10 19.05 -15.64
CA LYS A 407 -23.17 19.85 -16.87
C LYS A 407 -24.05 19.22 -17.95
N GLY A 408 -24.15 17.89 -17.94
CA GLY A 408 -25.14 17.14 -18.72
C GLY A 408 -26.44 16.89 -17.93
N PRO A 409 -27.34 16.04 -18.46
CA PRO A 409 -28.54 15.62 -17.74
C PRO A 409 -28.21 15.00 -16.37
N VAL A 410 -29.00 15.27 -15.34
CA VAL A 410 -28.81 14.59 -14.05
C VAL A 410 -29.23 13.11 -14.21
N PRO A 411 -28.36 12.13 -13.92
CA PRO A 411 -28.70 10.72 -14.04
C PRO A 411 -29.76 10.33 -13.02
N ALA A 412 -30.60 9.34 -13.35
CA ALA A 412 -31.66 8.87 -12.46
C ALA A 412 -31.11 8.23 -11.17
N GLN A 413 -29.97 7.55 -11.28
CA GLN A 413 -29.22 6.99 -10.15
C GLN A 413 -27.74 7.35 -10.30
N PHE A 414 -27.09 7.73 -9.20
CA PHE A 414 -25.66 7.96 -9.14
C PHE A 414 -25.05 7.72 -7.76
N SER A 415 -23.73 7.56 -7.75
CA SER A 415 -22.90 7.41 -6.55
C SER A 415 -21.55 8.10 -6.78
N VAL A 416 -21.20 9.07 -5.94
CA VAL A 416 -19.90 9.75 -5.99
C VAL A 416 -18.94 9.05 -5.05
N ARG A 417 -17.76 8.67 -5.55
CA ARG A 417 -16.80 7.82 -4.86
C ARG A 417 -15.41 8.41 -4.91
N GLN A 418 -14.88 8.73 -3.74
CA GLN A 418 -13.49 9.06 -3.53
C GLN A 418 -12.62 7.85 -3.89
N ALA A 419 -11.49 8.08 -4.55
CA ALA A 419 -10.48 7.05 -4.70
C ALA A 419 -9.97 6.67 -3.31
N SER A 420 -9.95 5.37 -2.98
CA SER A 420 -9.42 4.89 -1.70
C SER A 420 -7.89 4.89 -1.72
N GLN A 421 -7.28 4.90 -0.54
CA GLN A 421 -5.88 4.48 -0.42
C GLN A 421 -5.75 2.99 -0.83
N ILE A 422 -4.62 2.63 -1.43
CA ILE A 422 -4.42 1.33 -2.12
C ILE A 422 -3.37 0.43 -1.44
N VAL A 423 -2.97 0.77 -0.21
CA VAL A 423 -2.08 -0.07 0.59
C VAL A 423 -2.76 -1.34 1.09
N GLY A 424 -2.01 -2.46 1.13
CA GLY A 424 -2.48 -3.73 1.68
C GLY A 424 -3.57 -4.45 0.86
N MET A 425 -3.81 -4.05 -0.39
CA MET A 425 -4.86 -4.64 -1.21
C MET A 425 -4.62 -6.14 -1.47
N GLY A 426 -3.37 -6.57 -1.65
CA GLY A 426 -3.04 -8.00 -1.79
C GLY A 426 -3.32 -8.81 -0.52
N LEU A 427 -3.12 -8.24 0.67
CA LEU A 427 -3.49 -8.91 1.93
C LEU A 427 -5.00 -9.11 2.03
N ILE A 428 -5.80 -8.14 1.58
CA ILE A 428 -7.27 -8.27 1.52
C ILE A 428 -7.71 -9.35 0.52
N GLU A 429 -7.02 -9.45 -0.63
CA GLU A 429 -7.23 -10.53 -1.61
C GLU A 429 -6.89 -11.90 -1.02
N ALA A 430 -5.86 -11.96 -0.17
CA ALA A 430 -5.34 -13.19 0.42
C ALA A 430 -6.16 -13.70 1.63
N VAL A 431 -7.14 -12.97 2.16
CA VAL A 431 -8.01 -13.47 3.26
C VAL A 431 -8.90 -14.59 2.74
N ASP A 432 -8.89 -15.77 3.35
CA ASP A 432 -9.77 -16.87 2.94
C ASP A 432 -11.26 -16.46 3.03
N GLU A 433 -12.07 -16.93 2.07
CA GLU A 433 -13.51 -16.64 2.09
C GLU A 433 -14.15 -17.11 3.40
N ALA A 434 -13.74 -18.27 3.92
CA ALA A 434 -14.25 -18.80 5.18
C ALA A 434 -14.02 -17.85 6.37
N THR A 435 -12.88 -17.13 6.40
CA THR A 435 -12.59 -16.15 7.45
C THR A 435 -13.58 -14.98 7.44
N ILE A 436 -13.96 -14.49 6.26
CA ILE A 436 -14.94 -13.40 6.13
C ILE A 436 -16.36 -13.90 6.39
N LEU A 437 -16.72 -15.07 5.84
CA LEU A 437 -18.06 -15.64 5.98
C LEU A 437 -18.38 -16.04 7.43
N ALA A 438 -17.35 -16.36 8.24
CA ALA A 438 -17.51 -16.60 9.67
C ALA A 438 -17.92 -15.33 10.46
N LEU A 439 -17.70 -14.14 9.90
CA LEU A 439 -18.10 -12.85 10.48
C LEU A 439 -19.47 -12.38 9.97
N ALA A 440 -20.09 -13.10 9.03
CA ALA A 440 -21.36 -12.70 8.45
C ALA A 440 -22.52 -13.06 9.39
N ASP A 441 -23.38 -12.09 9.67
CA ASP A 441 -24.55 -12.31 10.52
C ASP A 441 -25.84 -11.69 9.95
N PRO A 442 -26.30 -12.12 8.77
CA PRO A 442 -27.50 -11.55 8.12
C PRO A 442 -28.77 -11.59 8.98
N ALA A 443 -28.80 -12.44 10.02
CA ALA A 443 -29.96 -12.67 10.87
C ALA A 443 -29.85 -11.99 12.25
N ASP A 444 -28.79 -11.24 12.54
CA ASP A 444 -28.58 -10.57 13.85
C ASP A 444 -28.75 -11.55 15.02
N ARG A 445 -28.00 -12.66 14.97
CA ARG A 445 -28.16 -13.80 15.87
C ARG A 445 -27.71 -13.48 17.29
N ASP A 446 -26.77 -12.54 17.45
CA ASP A 446 -26.32 -12.07 18.76
C ASP A 446 -27.15 -10.88 19.28
N GLY A 447 -28.00 -10.29 18.45
CA GLY A 447 -28.92 -9.21 18.82
C GLY A 447 -28.23 -7.88 19.08
N ASP A 448 -27.01 -7.68 18.56
CA ASP A 448 -26.27 -6.44 18.71
C ASP A 448 -26.72 -5.34 17.73
N GLY A 449 -27.56 -5.71 16.74
CA GLY A 449 -28.11 -4.83 15.71
C GLY A 449 -27.27 -4.72 14.44
N VAL A 450 -26.15 -5.45 14.35
CA VAL A 450 -25.20 -5.46 13.22
C VAL A 450 -25.37 -6.74 12.41
N LYS A 451 -25.61 -6.61 11.10
CA LYS A 451 -26.09 -7.71 10.25
C LYS A 451 -25.12 -8.18 9.18
N GLY A 452 -23.86 -7.74 9.23
CA GLY A 452 -22.88 -7.80 8.14
C GLY A 452 -23.13 -8.89 7.09
N VAL A 453 -23.39 -8.48 5.84
CA VAL A 453 -23.73 -9.42 4.74
C VAL A 453 -22.67 -9.47 3.64
N PRO A 454 -22.38 -10.64 3.06
CA PRO A 454 -21.46 -10.73 1.93
C PRO A 454 -22.08 -10.18 0.63
N ASN A 455 -21.25 -9.58 -0.22
CA ASN A 455 -21.61 -9.33 -1.62
C ASN A 455 -21.05 -10.44 -2.51
N TRP A 456 -21.83 -10.89 -3.50
CA TRP A 456 -21.46 -12.00 -4.39
C TRP A 456 -21.31 -11.49 -5.81
N ILE A 457 -20.14 -11.72 -6.41
CA ILE A 457 -19.73 -11.12 -7.67
C ILE A 457 -19.40 -12.19 -8.69
N THR A 458 -20.03 -12.12 -9.86
CA THR A 458 -19.64 -12.93 -11.01
C THR A 458 -18.36 -12.37 -11.60
N ASN A 459 -17.28 -13.14 -11.54
CA ASN A 459 -15.99 -12.75 -12.09
C ASN A 459 -16.09 -12.69 -13.63
N PRO A 460 -15.75 -11.53 -14.25
CA PRO A 460 -15.88 -11.35 -15.69
C PRO A 460 -14.97 -12.24 -16.53
N GLU A 461 -13.87 -12.76 -15.98
CA GLU A 461 -12.88 -13.55 -16.72
C GLU A 461 -13.27 -15.04 -16.83
N ASN A 462 -14.02 -15.57 -15.86
CA ASN A 462 -14.30 -17.01 -15.78
C ASN A 462 -15.79 -17.36 -15.54
N GLY A 463 -16.65 -16.35 -15.36
CA GLY A 463 -18.09 -16.52 -15.11
C GLY A 463 -18.45 -17.13 -13.75
N LYS A 464 -17.48 -17.38 -12.87
CA LYS A 464 -17.70 -17.97 -11.55
C LYS A 464 -18.11 -16.91 -10.53
N VAL A 465 -18.94 -17.31 -9.58
CA VAL A 465 -19.34 -16.45 -8.45
C VAL A 465 -18.29 -16.53 -7.34
N HIS A 466 -17.81 -15.36 -6.93
CA HIS A 466 -16.82 -15.18 -5.87
C HIS A 466 -17.33 -14.19 -4.82
N LEU A 467 -16.72 -14.23 -3.62
CA LEU A 467 -16.95 -13.24 -2.60
C LEU A 467 -16.36 -11.88 -3.04
N GLY A 468 -17.17 -10.83 -2.92
CA GLY A 468 -16.77 -9.46 -3.20
C GLY A 468 -15.87 -8.87 -2.11
N ARG A 469 -14.83 -8.13 -2.50
CA ARG A 469 -13.79 -7.60 -1.59
C ARG A 469 -13.42 -6.15 -1.86
N PHE A 470 -13.45 -5.73 -3.12
CA PHE A 470 -12.93 -4.44 -3.56
C PHE A 470 -14.02 -3.42 -3.91
N GLY A 471 -13.63 -2.14 -3.88
CA GLY A 471 -14.55 -1.01 -3.99
C GLY A 471 -15.32 -0.71 -2.71
N TRP A 472 -16.12 0.35 -2.74
CA TRP A 472 -16.90 0.84 -1.59
C TRP A 472 -18.08 -0.08 -1.23
N LYS A 473 -18.58 -0.88 -2.17
CA LYS A 473 -19.70 -1.81 -1.99
C LYS A 473 -19.30 -3.28 -2.21
N ALA A 474 -18.02 -3.61 -2.06
CA ALA A 474 -17.50 -4.97 -2.31
C ALA A 474 -17.89 -5.51 -3.71
N ALA A 475 -17.99 -4.64 -4.71
CA ALA A 475 -18.57 -4.95 -6.02
C ALA A 475 -17.61 -5.67 -6.98
N LYS A 476 -16.39 -5.99 -6.53
CA LYS A 476 -15.35 -6.68 -7.30
C LYS A 476 -14.72 -7.77 -6.44
N ALA A 477 -14.48 -8.93 -7.04
CA ALA A 477 -13.92 -10.09 -6.33
C ALA A 477 -12.39 -10.14 -6.39
N THR A 478 -11.78 -9.74 -7.50
CA THR A 478 -10.34 -9.89 -7.75
C THR A 478 -9.68 -8.53 -7.97
N MET A 479 -8.37 -8.47 -7.70
CA MET A 479 -7.54 -7.31 -8.00
C MET A 479 -7.57 -6.99 -9.49
N ARG A 480 -7.47 -8.01 -10.34
CA ARG A 480 -7.53 -7.88 -11.80
C ARG A 480 -8.84 -7.24 -12.26
N GLN A 481 -9.97 -7.66 -11.68
CA GLN A 481 -11.27 -7.06 -11.94
C GLN A 481 -11.30 -5.59 -11.50
N GLN A 482 -10.78 -5.27 -10.31
CA GLN A 482 -10.72 -3.89 -9.82
C GLN A 482 -9.84 -2.99 -10.69
N ILE A 483 -8.67 -3.46 -11.13
CA ILE A 483 -7.76 -2.72 -12.02
C ILE A 483 -8.41 -2.52 -13.39
N GLY A 484 -8.93 -3.59 -14.00
CA GLY A 484 -9.56 -3.51 -15.32
C GLY A 484 -10.78 -2.58 -15.33
N ASP A 485 -11.60 -2.61 -14.27
CA ASP A 485 -12.78 -1.75 -14.15
C ASP A 485 -12.37 -0.27 -14.06
N ALA A 486 -11.33 0.04 -13.27
CA ALA A 486 -10.80 1.40 -13.14
C ALA A 486 -10.12 1.90 -14.42
N LEU A 487 -9.30 1.06 -15.09
CA LEU A 487 -8.69 1.40 -16.38
C LEU A 487 -9.76 1.80 -17.41
N LEU A 488 -10.84 1.03 -17.49
CA LEU A 488 -11.92 1.29 -18.42
C LEU A 488 -12.74 2.52 -18.02
N LYS A 489 -13.26 2.55 -16.78
CA LYS A 489 -14.22 3.56 -16.34
C LYS A 489 -13.55 4.91 -16.11
N ASP A 490 -12.36 4.93 -15.53
CA ASP A 490 -11.70 6.19 -15.15
C ASP A 490 -10.72 6.70 -16.20
N ILE A 491 -10.13 5.83 -17.02
CA ILE A 491 -9.07 6.21 -17.98
C ILE A 491 -9.49 5.92 -19.44
N GLY A 492 -10.52 5.09 -19.66
CA GLY A 492 -10.96 4.68 -20.99
C GLY A 492 -9.98 3.76 -21.71
N VAL A 493 -9.13 3.07 -20.96
CA VAL A 493 -8.10 2.11 -21.42
C VAL A 493 -8.66 0.69 -21.33
N THR A 494 -8.58 -0.07 -22.41
CA THR A 494 -9.04 -1.48 -22.45
C THR A 494 -7.98 -2.42 -21.90
N SER A 495 -8.43 -3.53 -21.33
CA SER A 495 -7.58 -4.57 -20.73
C SER A 495 -8.13 -5.94 -21.07
N PRO A 496 -7.38 -7.04 -20.86
CA PRO A 496 -7.89 -8.39 -21.11
C PRO A 496 -9.20 -8.71 -20.36
N VAL A 497 -9.42 -8.10 -19.18
CA VAL A 497 -10.66 -8.26 -18.41
C VAL A 497 -11.84 -7.51 -19.04
N PHE A 498 -11.58 -6.35 -19.65
CA PHE A 498 -12.57 -5.51 -20.31
C PHE A 498 -12.03 -5.07 -21.69
N PRO A 499 -12.18 -5.93 -22.71
CA PRO A 499 -11.44 -5.77 -23.96
C PRO A 499 -12.05 -4.70 -24.89
N SER A 500 -13.29 -4.27 -24.64
CA SER A 500 -13.97 -3.21 -25.40
C SER A 500 -14.40 -2.06 -24.50
N ARG A 501 -14.33 -0.84 -25.05
CA ARG A 501 -14.93 0.36 -24.43
C ARG A 501 -16.44 0.26 -24.26
N GLY A 502 -17.11 -0.57 -25.05
CA GLY A 502 -18.53 -0.89 -24.89
C GLY A 502 -18.88 -1.48 -23.52
N CYS A 503 -17.90 -2.07 -22.81
CA CYS A 503 -18.14 -2.58 -21.46
C CYS A 503 -18.45 -1.48 -20.46
N GLN A 504 -18.03 -0.23 -20.72
CA GLN A 504 -18.40 0.92 -19.90
C GLN A 504 -19.88 1.24 -20.02
N ARG A 505 -20.49 0.91 -21.17
CA ARG A 505 -21.93 1.00 -21.42
C ARG A 505 -22.68 -0.30 -21.17
N LEU A 506 -22.02 -1.32 -20.62
CA LEU A 506 -22.62 -2.64 -20.39
C LEU A 506 -23.17 -3.28 -21.67
N ASP A 507 -22.55 -3.04 -22.83
CA ASP A 507 -22.97 -3.66 -24.09
C ASP A 507 -22.89 -5.20 -23.98
N PRO A 508 -23.90 -5.96 -24.44
CA PRO A 508 -23.97 -7.42 -24.22
C PRO A 508 -22.73 -8.19 -24.72
N ASP A 509 -22.18 -7.78 -25.87
CA ASP A 509 -21.04 -8.44 -26.52
C ASP A 509 -19.69 -7.78 -26.22
N CYS A 510 -19.64 -6.85 -25.28
CA CYS A 510 -18.42 -6.05 -25.04
C CYS A 510 -17.20 -6.91 -24.64
N ARG A 511 -17.44 -8.11 -24.10
CA ARG A 511 -16.40 -9.06 -23.67
C ARG A 511 -15.96 -10.02 -24.77
N ASN A 512 -16.69 -10.08 -25.89
CA ASN A 512 -16.39 -10.96 -27.01
C ASN A 512 -15.42 -10.33 -28.02
N ALA A 513 -14.91 -9.13 -27.74
CA ALA A 513 -13.96 -8.46 -28.62
C ALA A 513 -12.64 -9.24 -28.70
N THR A 514 -12.23 -9.59 -29.93
CA THR A 514 -11.06 -10.46 -30.21
C THR A 514 -9.79 -9.68 -30.59
N GLY A 515 -9.80 -8.35 -30.45
CA GLY A 515 -8.66 -7.49 -30.78
C GLY A 515 -7.67 -7.33 -29.62
N ALA A 516 -6.47 -6.82 -29.93
CA ALA A 516 -5.51 -6.43 -28.90
C ALA A 516 -6.07 -5.29 -28.03
N THR A 517 -5.84 -5.40 -26.73
CA THR A 517 -6.24 -4.40 -25.74
C THR A 517 -5.13 -3.36 -25.56
N ALA A 518 -5.49 -2.19 -25.03
CA ALA A 518 -4.55 -1.07 -24.83
C ALA A 518 -3.42 -1.39 -23.83
N ILE A 519 -3.68 -2.29 -22.88
CA ILE A 519 -2.65 -2.98 -22.10
C ILE A 519 -2.72 -4.49 -22.35
N SER A 520 -1.58 -5.16 -22.30
CA SER A 520 -1.43 -6.60 -22.43
C SER A 520 -1.72 -7.35 -21.12
N GLU A 521 -1.81 -8.68 -21.20
CA GLU A 521 -1.91 -9.56 -20.03
C GLU A 521 -0.72 -9.44 -19.09
N ALA A 522 0.49 -9.31 -19.65
CA ALA A 522 1.71 -9.12 -18.85
C ALA A 522 1.70 -7.78 -18.10
N GLU A 523 1.13 -6.73 -18.68
CA GLU A 523 1.02 -5.41 -18.08
C GLU A 523 -0.06 -5.36 -17.00
N LEU A 524 -1.21 -6.00 -17.22
CA LEU A 524 -2.23 -6.17 -16.20
C LEU A 524 -1.71 -6.98 -15.00
N SER A 525 -0.94 -8.03 -15.26
CA SER A 525 -0.26 -8.81 -14.22
C SER A 525 0.72 -7.93 -13.44
N ARG A 526 1.56 -7.12 -14.10
CA ARG A 526 2.48 -6.19 -13.40
C ARG A 526 1.74 -5.17 -12.53
N LEU A 527 0.65 -4.57 -13.01
CA LEU A 527 -0.19 -3.69 -12.18
C LEU A 527 -0.73 -4.42 -10.94
N THR A 528 -1.16 -5.67 -11.13
CA THR A 528 -1.62 -6.55 -10.05
C THR A 528 -0.50 -6.82 -9.04
N ASP A 529 0.70 -7.15 -9.50
CA ASP A 529 1.87 -7.42 -8.66
C ASP A 529 2.23 -6.21 -7.79
N TYR A 530 2.26 -5.02 -8.40
CA TYR A 530 2.53 -3.77 -7.69
C TYR A 530 1.51 -3.53 -6.57
N LEU A 531 0.21 -3.59 -6.88
CA LEU A 531 -0.85 -3.33 -5.91
C LEU A 531 -0.95 -4.43 -4.84
N SER A 532 -0.59 -5.67 -5.18
CA SER A 532 -0.59 -6.80 -4.25
C SER A 532 0.50 -6.67 -3.19
N LEU A 533 1.68 -6.15 -3.57
CA LEU A 533 2.87 -6.09 -2.74
C LEU A 533 3.12 -4.68 -2.15
N LEU A 534 2.14 -3.77 -2.23
CA LEU A 534 2.16 -2.51 -1.49
C LEU A 534 2.01 -2.77 0.00
N ALA A 535 3.00 -2.34 0.77
CA ALA A 535 3.02 -2.53 2.20
C ALA A 535 1.98 -1.68 2.94
N VAL A 536 1.73 -2.09 4.18
CA VAL A 536 0.89 -1.35 5.13
C VAL A 536 1.82 -0.74 6.19
N PRO A 537 1.69 0.55 6.55
CA PRO A 537 2.45 1.11 7.67
C PRO A 537 2.18 0.29 8.95
N ALA A 538 3.19 0.07 9.79
CA ALA A 538 2.93 -0.38 11.15
C ALA A 538 2.14 0.68 11.94
N GLN A 539 1.39 0.23 12.95
CA GLN A 539 0.70 1.11 13.87
C GLN A 539 1.72 1.94 14.66
N ARG A 540 1.54 3.26 14.66
CA ARG A 540 2.39 4.21 15.38
C ARG A 540 1.94 4.34 16.84
N SER A 541 2.13 3.27 17.62
CA SER A 541 1.67 3.18 19.02
C SER A 541 2.79 3.11 20.06
N LEU A 542 4.03 2.97 19.62
CA LEU A 542 5.23 2.92 20.46
C LEU A 542 6.01 4.22 20.40
N ARG A 543 6.60 4.60 21.54
CA ARG A 543 7.57 5.70 21.60
C ARG A 543 8.90 5.22 21.03
N SER A 544 9.40 5.91 20.01
CA SER A 544 10.75 5.67 19.50
C SER A 544 11.80 6.16 20.50
N GLY A 545 12.93 5.46 20.54
CA GLY A 545 14.04 5.68 21.46
C GLY A 545 14.94 6.86 21.15
N PHE A 546 14.37 7.99 20.75
CA PHE A 546 15.12 9.21 20.50
C PHE A 546 15.79 9.71 21.79
N PRO A 547 17.08 10.12 21.76
CA PRO A 547 17.68 10.90 22.84
C PRO A 547 16.83 12.13 23.20
N ASN A 548 16.88 12.59 24.46
CA ASN A 548 15.98 13.65 24.97
C ASN A 548 16.05 14.98 24.19
N ASP A 549 17.16 15.26 23.51
CA ASP A 549 17.40 16.46 22.70
C ASP A 549 17.16 16.23 21.20
N THR A 550 16.98 14.98 20.76
CA THR A 550 16.70 14.65 19.36
C THR A 550 15.25 14.94 19.03
N ARG A 551 15.02 15.59 17.89
CA ARG A 551 13.69 15.82 17.37
C ARG A 551 13.01 14.48 17.05
N VAL A 552 11.79 14.31 17.57
CA VAL A 552 10.90 13.22 17.19
C VAL A 552 10.16 13.63 15.93
N SER A 553 10.19 12.80 14.88
CA SER A 553 9.42 13.06 13.67
C SER A 553 7.92 13.10 14.01
N PRO A 554 7.12 14.04 13.44
CA PRO A 554 5.74 14.24 13.85
C PRO A 554 4.84 13.01 13.79
N GLU A 555 5.15 12.03 12.95
CA GLU A 555 4.43 10.76 12.85
C GLU A 555 4.66 9.83 14.05
N HIS A 556 5.77 10.00 14.79
CA HIS A 556 6.16 9.19 15.95
C HIS A 556 5.96 9.90 17.28
N ASP A 557 5.55 11.17 17.26
CA ASP A 557 5.17 11.92 18.45
C ASP A 557 3.76 11.49 18.90
N VAL A 558 3.72 10.38 19.63
CA VAL A 558 2.50 9.71 20.04
C VAL A 558 2.47 9.48 21.54
N ASN A 559 1.27 9.35 22.10
CA ASN A 559 1.05 9.00 23.51
C ASN A 559 0.54 7.54 23.59
N PRO A 560 1.41 6.56 23.92
CA PRO A 560 1.01 5.16 23.99
C PRO A 560 -0.14 4.89 24.98
N GLY A 561 -0.15 5.57 26.13
CA GLY A 561 -1.20 5.42 27.14
C GLY A 561 -2.57 5.88 26.62
N GLN A 562 -2.60 7.00 25.91
CA GLN A 562 -3.83 7.49 25.27
C GLN A 562 -4.31 6.57 24.15
N ILE A 563 -3.39 6.00 23.35
CA ILE A 563 -3.72 5.05 22.27
C ILE A 563 -4.32 3.76 22.83
N VAL A 564 -3.73 3.21 23.91
CA VAL A 564 -4.25 2.01 24.58
C VAL A 564 -5.66 2.27 25.14
N ARG A 565 -5.86 3.41 25.83
CA ARG A 565 -7.20 3.83 26.29
C ARG A 565 -8.19 3.96 25.13
N GLY A 566 -7.77 4.60 24.04
CA GLY A 566 -8.57 4.77 22.84
C GLY A 566 -9.00 3.47 22.17
N SER A 567 -8.10 2.49 22.11
CA SER A 567 -8.40 1.15 21.58
C SER A 567 -9.46 0.43 22.43
N ALA A 568 -9.33 0.50 23.77
CA ALA A 568 -10.31 -0.07 24.68
C ALA A 568 -11.69 0.61 24.54
N LEU A 569 -11.72 1.94 24.44
CA LEU A 569 -12.96 2.70 24.22
C LEU A 569 -13.58 2.41 22.86
N PHE A 570 -12.79 2.24 21.81
CA PHE A 570 -13.26 1.84 20.48
C PHE A 570 -13.98 0.49 20.52
N ALA A 571 -13.44 -0.47 21.27
CA ALA A 571 -14.10 -1.75 21.52
C ALA A 571 -15.36 -1.59 22.40
N GLN A 572 -15.29 -0.79 23.48
CA GLN A 572 -16.43 -0.52 24.36
C GLN A 572 -17.60 0.16 23.63
N ALA A 573 -17.32 1.03 22.66
CA ALA A 573 -18.31 1.62 21.79
C ALA A 573 -18.95 0.61 20.83
N GLN A 574 -18.44 -0.62 20.74
CA GLN A 574 -18.84 -1.65 19.77
C GLN A 574 -18.52 -1.26 18.32
N CYS A 575 -17.46 -0.47 18.09
CA CYS A 575 -16.98 -0.21 16.74
C CYS A 575 -16.41 -1.49 16.08
N VAL A 576 -15.89 -2.41 16.91
CA VAL A 576 -15.27 -3.67 16.49
C VAL A 576 -16.24 -4.69 15.89
N ALA A 577 -17.56 -4.49 16.04
CA ALA A 577 -18.59 -5.34 15.43
C ALA A 577 -18.49 -5.32 13.89
N CYS A 578 -18.26 -4.14 13.30
CA CYS A 578 -17.95 -4.01 11.87
C CYS A 578 -16.43 -3.94 11.62
N HIS A 579 -15.72 -3.11 12.40
CA HIS A 579 -14.27 -2.89 12.26
C HIS A 579 -13.47 -3.94 13.03
N THR A 580 -13.66 -5.22 12.66
CA THR A 580 -13.01 -6.37 13.29
C THR A 580 -11.49 -6.19 13.28
N PRO A 581 -10.82 -6.17 14.46
CA PRO A 581 -9.42 -5.77 14.55
C PRO A 581 -8.46 -6.62 13.72
N GLN A 582 -8.67 -7.94 13.67
CA GLN A 582 -7.71 -8.90 13.15
C GLN A 582 -8.38 -9.83 12.14
N LEU A 583 -7.67 -10.14 11.05
CA LEU A 583 -8.01 -11.20 10.10
C LEU A 583 -6.77 -12.07 9.86
N ARG A 584 -6.98 -13.28 9.35
CA ARG A 584 -5.91 -14.19 8.92
C ARG A 584 -5.98 -14.38 7.41
N THR A 585 -4.83 -14.23 6.73
CA THR A 585 -4.72 -14.59 5.31
C THR A 585 -4.53 -16.10 5.14
N GLY A 586 -5.03 -16.61 4.02
CA GLY A 586 -4.95 -18.01 3.66
C GLY A 586 -3.57 -18.45 3.19
N SER A 587 -3.47 -19.73 2.84
CA SER A 587 -2.22 -20.36 2.39
C SER A 587 -2.10 -20.51 0.87
N ALA A 588 -3.06 -20.00 0.10
CA ALA A 588 -3.20 -20.28 -1.34
C ALA A 588 -2.81 -19.11 -2.26
N HIS A 589 -2.58 -17.89 -1.74
CA HIS A 589 -2.27 -16.73 -2.57
C HIS A 589 -0.98 -16.91 -3.40
N PRO A 590 -0.87 -16.52 -4.68
CA PRO A 590 0.35 -16.71 -5.48
C PRO A 590 1.63 -16.13 -4.86
N PHE A 591 1.55 -14.96 -4.21
CA PHE A 591 2.66 -14.40 -3.43
C PHE A 591 2.81 -15.05 -2.06
N ALA A 592 4.00 -15.60 -1.78
CA ALA A 592 4.32 -16.18 -0.48
C ALA A 592 4.33 -15.13 0.63
N GLU A 593 4.65 -13.88 0.30
CA GLU A 593 4.62 -12.70 1.18
C GLU A 593 3.28 -12.51 1.87
N LEU A 594 2.20 -12.87 1.17
CA LEU A 594 0.82 -12.62 1.58
C LEU A 594 0.16 -13.83 2.24
N ARG A 595 0.84 -14.99 2.28
CA ARG A 595 0.30 -16.23 2.87
C ARG A 595 0.44 -16.23 4.38
N ASN A 596 -0.56 -16.80 5.07
CA ASN A 596 -0.54 -17.10 6.50
C ASN A 596 -0.20 -15.91 7.42
N GLN A 597 -0.57 -14.70 7.01
CA GLN A 597 -0.35 -13.48 7.77
C GLN A 597 -1.47 -13.26 8.78
N THR A 598 -1.09 -12.92 10.00
CA THR A 598 -1.98 -12.28 10.95
C THR A 598 -1.96 -10.78 10.70
N ILE A 599 -3.05 -10.24 10.15
CA ILE A 599 -3.16 -8.83 9.77
C ILE A 599 -4.16 -8.11 10.68
N ARG A 600 -4.01 -6.79 10.82
CA ARG A 600 -4.88 -5.94 11.63
C ARG A 600 -5.50 -4.80 10.81
N PRO A 601 -6.39 -5.11 9.84
CA PRO A 601 -6.95 -4.12 8.94
C PRO A 601 -8.14 -3.36 9.55
N TYR A 602 -8.70 -3.80 10.68
CA TYR A 602 -9.92 -3.23 11.29
C TYR A 602 -11.10 -3.19 10.33
N THR A 603 -11.46 -4.35 9.80
CA THR A 603 -12.59 -4.54 8.88
C THR A 603 -13.00 -6.01 8.86
N ASN A 604 -14.30 -6.26 8.72
CA ASN A 604 -14.84 -7.58 8.39
C ASN A 604 -15.08 -7.77 6.88
N LEU A 605 -14.87 -6.74 6.05
CA LEU A 605 -15.11 -6.72 4.59
C LEU A 605 -16.56 -6.98 4.16
N LEU A 606 -17.50 -6.98 5.10
CA LEU A 606 -18.93 -7.20 4.85
C LEU A 606 -19.65 -5.87 4.57
N LEU A 607 -20.84 -5.97 4.01
CA LEU A 607 -21.75 -4.85 3.79
C LEU A 607 -22.60 -4.60 5.04
N HIS A 608 -22.72 -3.33 5.42
CA HIS A 608 -23.58 -2.87 6.50
C HIS A 608 -24.48 -1.73 6.03
N ASP A 609 -25.73 -1.72 6.47
CA ASP A 609 -26.63 -0.58 6.27
C ASP A 609 -26.20 0.59 7.16
N MET A 610 -25.64 1.64 6.54
CA MET A 610 -25.18 2.84 7.22
C MET A 610 -26.26 3.93 7.34
N GLY A 611 -27.50 3.58 7.01
CA GLY A 611 -28.67 4.43 7.14
C GLY A 611 -28.81 5.52 6.05
N PRO A 612 -29.93 6.26 6.08
CA PRO A 612 -30.28 7.22 5.02
C PRO A 612 -29.30 8.40 4.91
N GLY A 613 -28.60 8.74 5.99
CA GLY A 613 -27.58 9.79 5.98
C GLY A 613 -26.45 9.50 5.00
N LEU A 614 -26.07 8.22 4.86
CA LEU A 614 -24.99 7.76 3.97
C LEU A 614 -25.50 7.01 2.74
N ALA A 615 -26.81 6.99 2.48
CA ALA A 615 -27.35 6.42 1.27
C ALA A 615 -26.96 7.24 0.03
N ASP A 616 -26.52 6.54 -1.02
CA ASP A 616 -26.49 7.06 -2.39
C ASP A 616 -27.82 6.72 -3.10
N THR A 617 -27.83 6.59 -4.42
CA THR A 617 -29.02 6.14 -5.18
C THR A 617 -28.74 4.91 -6.05
N LEU A 618 -27.54 4.33 -5.97
CA LEU A 618 -27.07 3.29 -6.88
C LEU A 618 -26.81 1.98 -6.13
N ALA A 619 -27.51 0.91 -6.50
CA ALA A 619 -27.25 -0.43 -5.96
C ALA A 619 -26.19 -1.18 -6.78
N GLU A 620 -25.42 -2.06 -6.14
CA GLU A 620 -24.41 -2.93 -6.79
C GLU A 620 -24.44 -4.35 -6.20
N GLY A 621 -24.87 -5.34 -6.99
CA GLY A 621 -25.06 -6.70 -6.50
C GLY A 621 -26.13 -6.72 -5.40
N LYS A 622 -25.75 -7.18 -4.20
CA LYS A 622 -26.62 -7.15 -3.01
C LYS A 622 -26.53 -5.85 -2.21
N ALA A 623 -25.58 -4.97 -2.52
CA ALA A 623 -25.43 -3.72 -1.81
C ALA A 623 -26.52 -2.74 -2.24
N ALA A 624 -27.49 -2.50 -1.35
CA ALA A 624 -28.47 -1.44 -1.53
C ALA A 624 -27.82 -0.05 -1.44
N ALA A 625 -28.61 1.00 -1.63
CA ALA A 625 -28.11 2.38 -1.68
C ALA A 625 -27.38 2.83 -0.38
N SER A 626 -27.87 2.39 0.79
CA SER A 626 -27.27 2.70 2.09
C SER A 626 -26.20 1.71 2.55
N MET A 627 -25.97 0.64 1.80
CA MET A 627 -25.05 -0.42 2.19
C MET A 627 -23.63 -0.14 1.72
N TRP A 628 -22.69 -0.22 2.66
CA TRP A 628 -21.28 0.02 2.40
C TRP A 628 -20.44 -1.10 2.98
N ARG A 629 -19.36 -1.43 2.28
CA ARG A 629 -18.34 -2.33 2.80
C ARG A 629 -17.59 -1.62 3.92
N THR A 630 -17.34 -2.31 5.03
CA THR A 630 -16.46 -1.79 6.07
C THR A 630 -15.06 -1.53 5.50
N ALA A 631 -14.63 -0.27 5.45
CA ALA A 631 -13.31 0.09 4.93
C ALA A 631 -12.19 -0.31 5.93
N PRO A 632 -11.05 -0.87 5.49
CA PRO A 632 -9.89 -1.05 6.35
C PRO A 632 -9.43 0.29 6.94
N LEU A 633 -9.10 0.32 8.24
CA LEU A 633 -8.66 1.54 8.93
C LEU A 633 -7.14 1.69 8.99
N TRP A 634 -6.37 0.72 8.52
CA TRP A 634 -4.91 0.86 8.48
C TRP A 634 -4.45 2.05 7.61
N GLY A 635 -3.38 2.73 7.99
CA GLY A 635 -2.87 3.93 7.33
C GLY A 635 -3.73 5.20 7.50
N LEU A 636 -4.86 5.14 8.22
CA LEU A 636 -5.77 6.28 8.39
C LEU A 636 -5.07 7.52 8.95
N GLY A 637 -4.21 7.35 9.95
CA GLY A 637 -3.45 8.46 10.53
C GLY A 637 -2.32 8.97 9.65
N SER A 638 -1.91 8.21 8.64
CA SER A 638 -0.89 8.63 7.67
C SER A 638 -1.44 9.58 6.60
N LEU A 639 -2.76 9.60 6.38
CA LEU A 639 -3.39 10.38 5.30
C LEU A 639 -3.05 11.86 5.36
N LYS A 640 -2.95 12.46 6.56
CA LYS A 640 -2.61 13.87 6.70
C LYS A 640 -1.23 14.22 6.14
N TYR A 641 -0.28 13.30 6.17
CA TYR A 641 1.03 13.49 5.58
C TYR A 641 1.00 13.22 4.08
N VAL A 642 0.35 12.12 3.67
CA VAL A 642 0.23 11.71 2.26
C VAL A 642 -0.56 12.74 1.44
N GLN A 643 -1.55 13.39 2.04
CA GLN A 643 -2.35 14.46 1.41
C GLN A 643 -1.83 15.86 1.74
N GLY A 644 -0.67 15.98 2.38
CA GLY A 644 0.03 17.24 2.66
C GLY A 644 -0.45 18.04 3.87
N SER A 645 -1.71 17.89 4.30
CA SER A 645 -2.20 18.44 5.56
C SER A 645 -3.49 17.73 6.03
N GLU A 646 -3.86 17.91 7.31
CA GLU A 646 -5.14 17.44 7.85
C GLU A 646 -6.35 18.08 7.12
N GLN A 647 -6.21 19.33 6.65
CA GLN A 647 -7.28 20.04 5.94
C GLN A 647 -7.61 19.44 4.57
N ASN A 648 -6.70 18.65 4.00
CA ASN A 648 -6.90 17.97 2.72
C ASN A 648 -7.52 16.58 2.90
N VAL A 649 -7.54 16.05 4.12
CA VAL A 649 -8.08 14.71 4.40
C VAL A 649 -9.60 14.74 4.26
N ARG A 650 -10.12 13.76 3.54
CA ARG A 650 -11.56 13.54 3.38
C ARG A 650 -11.88 12.07 3.57
N LEU A 651 -12.98 11.81 4.27
CA LEU A 651 -13.39 10.50 4.75
C LEU A 651 -14.80 10.15 4.26
N LEU A 652 -15.15 8.87 4.40
CA LEU A 652 -16.35 8.23 3.84
C LEU A 652 -16.31 8.13 2.31
N HIS A 653 -17.32 7.50 1.72
CA HIS A 653 -17.31 7.12 0.32
C HIS A 653 -17.22 8.31 -0.63
N ASP A 654 -17.82 9.45 -0.29
CA ASP A 654 -17.91 10.64 -1.13
C ASP A 654 -17.03 11.80 -0.63
N GLY A 655 -16.18 11.53 0.36
CA GLY A 655 -15.30 12.54 0.93
C GLY A 655 -16.00 13.64 1.73
N ARG A 656 -17.24 13.44 2.20
CA ARG A 656 -17.97 14.51 2.92
C ARG A 656 -17.37 14.87 4.28
N ALA A 657 -16.80 13.90 4.99
CA ALA A 657 -16.29 14.10 6.35
C ALA A 657 -14.87 14.67 6.32
N ARG A 658 -14.67 15.80 7.01
CA ARG A 658 -13.38 16.51 7.10
C ARG A 658 -12.48 15.96 8.20
N THR A 659 -13.08 15.31 9.21
CA THR A 659 -12.38 14.79 10.38
C THR A 659 -12.88 13.39 10.74
N LEU A 660 -12.10 12.66 11.55
CA LEU A 660 -12.51 11.37 12.12
C LEU A 660 -13.77 11.51 12.99
N MET A 661 -13.88 12.62 13.73
CA MET A 661 -15.08 12.96 14.51
C MET A 661 -16.31 13.06 13.61
N GLU A 662 -16.25 13.86 12.54
CA GLU A 662 -17.35 13.97 11.57
C GLU A 662 -17.69 12.61 10.95
N ALA A 663 -16.67 11.82 10.58
CA ALA A 663 -16.88 10.50 9.99
C ALA A 663 -17.66 9.58 10.94
N ILE A 664 -17.27 9.52 12.23
CA ILE A 664 -17.98 8.73 13.24
C ILE A 664 -19.43 9.24 13.37
N LEU A 665 -19.65 10.55 13.46
CA LEU A 665 -20.98 11.12 13.65
C LEU A 665 -21.91 10.95 12.44
N TRP A 666 -21.38 10.70 11.25
CA TRP A 666 -22.14 10.32 10.07
C TRP A 666 -22.65 8.87 10.08
N HIS A 667 -22.10 8.00 10.93
CA HIS A 667 -22.55 6.62 11.01
C HIS A 667 -24.03 6.57 11.40
N GLY A 668 -24.80 5.69 10.78
CA GLY A 668 -26.22 5.51 11.04
C GLY A 668 -26.58 4.03 10.83
N GLY A 669 -27.87 3.73 10.67
CA GLY A 669 -28.32 2.36 10.47
C GLY A 669 -27.79 1.43 11.56
N GLU A 670 -27.11 0.35 11.15
CA GLU A 670 -26.49 -0.64 12.05
C GLU A 670 -25.48 -0.02 13.03
N ALA A 671 -24.78 1.03 12.62
CA ALA A 671 -23.77 1.69 13.45
C ALA A 671 -24.32 2.79 14.37
N ALA A 672 -25.64 3.03 14.38
CA ALA A 672 -26.25 4.11 15.17
C ALA A 672 -25.99 3.95 16.68
N ALA A 673 -26.07 2.72 17.21
CA ALA A 673 -25.83 2.45 18.62
C ALA A 673 -24.36 2.72 19.01
N SER A 674 -23.41 2.30 18.18
CA SER A 674 -21.97 2.52 18.43
C SER A 674 -21.60 4.00 18.38
N ARG A 675 -22.19 4.75 17.44
CA ARG A 675 -22.06 6.20 17.38
C ARG A 675 -22.61 6.88 18.63
N THR A 676 -23.81 6.51 19.08
CA THR A 676 -24.41 7.06 20.32
C THR A 676 -23.56 6.76 21.55
N ARG A 677 -22.96 5.58 21.65
CA ARG A 677 -21.99 5.25 22.72
C ARG A 677 -20.77 6.17 22.67
N PHE A 678 -20.22 6.43 21.49
CA PHE A 678 -19.10 7.36 21.32
C PHE A 678 -19.48 8.81 21.67
N GLU A 679 -20.66 9.29 21.28
CA GLU A 679 -21.14 10.63 21.65
C GLU A 679 -21.26 10.81 23.16
N ALA A 680 -21.69 9.76 23.88
CA ALA A 680 -21.86 9.78 25.33
C ALA A 680 -20.53 9.72 26.11
N MET A 681 -19.40 9.43 25.45
CA MET A 681 -18.09 9.46 26.08
C MET A 681 -17.72 10.89 26.50
N SER A 682 -16.82 11.04 27.49
CA SER A 682 -16.24 12.34 27.80
C SER A 682 -15.40 12.88 26.62
N ARG A 683 -15.14 14.20 26.59
CA ARG A 683 -14.27 14.80 25.58
C ARG A 683 -12.89 14.12 25.51
N ASP A 684 -12.31 13.79 26.66
CA ASP A 684 -11.00 13.12 26.73
C ASP A 684 -11.05 11.69 26.20
N ASP A 685 -12.13 10.96 26.45
CA ASP A 685 -12.35 9.62 25.92
C ASP A 685 -12.55 9.64 24.40
N ARG A 686 -13.34 10.59 23.88
CA ARG A 686 -13.48 10.78 22.42
C ARG A 686 -12.12 11.10 21.80
N ALA A 687 -11.33 12.00 22.42
CA ALA A 687 -9.98 12.31 21.98
C ALA A 687 -9.05 11.09 22.01
N ALA A 688 -9.18 10.21 23.00
CA ALA A 688 -8.42 8.96 23.07
C ALA A 688 -8.76 8.01 21.90
N VAL A 689 -10.05 7.83 21.57
CA VAL A 689 -10.48 7.06 20.39
C VAL A 689 -9.90 7.67 19.11
N ILE A 690 -9.93 9.00 18.96
CA ILE A 690 -9.31 9.68 17.81
C ILE A 690 -7.79 9.45 17.76
N ALA A 691 -7.10 9.46 18.90
CA ALA A 691 -5.67 9.20 18.97
C ALA A 691 -5.34 7.74 18.56
N PHE A 692 -6.15 6.78 18.99
CA PHE A 692 -6.04 5.39 18.54
C PHE A 692 -6.23 5.27 17.02
N LEU A 693 -7.30 5.82 16.45
CA LEU A 693 -7.53 5.81 15.00
C LEU A 693 -6.41 6.51 14.22
N SER A 694 -5.84 7.58 14.78
CA SER A 694 -4.71 8.31 14.19
C SER A 694 -3.37 7.57 14.33
N SER A 695 -3.28 6.55 15.18
CA SER A 695 -2.11 5.67 15.27
C SER A 695 -2.10 4.59 14.18
N LEU A 696 -3.26 4.29 13.58
CA LEU A 696 -3.41 3.29 12.53
C LEU A 696 -2.78 3.75 11.20
#